data_AF-A0A453CLT5-F1
#
_entry.id   AF-A0A453CLT5-F1
#
_cell.length_a   1.000
_cell.length_b   1.000
_cell.length_c   1.000
_cell.angle_alpha   90.00
_cell.angle_beta   90.00
_cell.angle_gamma   90.00
#
_symmetry.space_group_name_H-M   'P 1'
#
loop_
_entity.id
_entity.type
_entity.pdbx_description
1 polymer ?
#
loop_
_entity_poly.entity_id
_entity_poly.type
_entity_poly.pdbx_seq_one_letter_code
_entity_poly.pdbx_strand_id
1 'polypeptide(L)'
;MWCHRQLKNYHLYFSQANCSIFESMLNLVLLTAANLTDDDEEAMLIGTSLGSTPESTLIHILVVRSIQAAYKNALISADGQSKAEFKHPLILLASELKLLVEKECSAFSPVLHKYYPEAGRVALTVFHLLYGQQLELFLEGSDHSESLKEILGASNSFELCIAQKLYSMYGEAAGSSLSNFLKPYMIDRFSSPIILQWLHAQHENVLEWTKRTIEIEDWEPLSVHRKLATSMVEVFRIVEETIDQFFNSSLPLDIVHLRSLLIGITSSLQVYLLHMENQQVSRATLLPVAPVLTRYAESVNPFAKRKLIEPAVREEKVANKLNNLTVPKLCVKLNTLQYIRDQLDTIEEGIKQSWVDVQSAVGLLDYLSCMTSEGATSKSSPSDESIDELFTIFDDVRRTAVNITDTILNFIGTRAVFWDMRDLLLFSLYRTSVESARMEIFIPTIEQVLDQVCDLIVDVLRDRVVLRVFQACMEGFIWVLLDGGPSRAFLETDVNLMKDDLAMLKDLFIAEGQGLPSDVIEKEAKLAQQILDLYVLKADTIIDLLMKASEHMSHHLEPATARRRNVHDVHTLLRVLCHKKDNGASTFLKIQYHLPRSSDYDDVPVKDAPSKVPIFSDMLNRGASFNWSETGQQSFRIMKKKLQEASWQ
;
A
#
# COMPACT_ATOMS: atom_id res chain seq x y z
N MET A 1 -11.79 43.63 -58.60
CA MET A 1 -13.10 42.99 -58.33
C MET A 1 -13.05 41.47 -58.25
N TRP A 2 -12.64 40.72 -59.28
CA TRP A 2 -12.61 39.25 -59.22
C TRP A 2 -11.69 38.70 -58.13
N CYS A 3 -10.42 39.15 -58.05
CA CYS A 3 -9.48 38.73 -56.99
C CYS A 3 -10.01 39.02 -55.58
N HIS A 4 -10.64 40.19 -55.40
CA HIS A 4 -11.25 40.57 -54.12
C HIS A 4 -12.39 39.63 -53.69
N ARG A 5 -13.22 39.15 -54.63
CA ARG A 5 -14.24 38.12 -54.32
C ARG A 5 -13.64 36.77 -53.96
N GLN A 6 -12.55 36.36 -54.62
CA GLN A 6 -11.85 35.10 -54.29
C GLN A 6 -11.22 35.18 -52.90
N LEU A 7 -10.59 36.31 -52.55
CA LEU A 7 -10.01 36.53 -51.23
C LEU A 7 -11.06 36.65 -50.12
N LYS A 8 -12.28 37.14 -50.39
CA LYS A 8 -13.38 37.11 -49.40
C LYS A 8 -13.79 35.68 -48.98
N ASN A 9 -13.33 34.64 -49.67
CA ASN A 9 -13.54 33.23 -49.32
C ASN A 9 -12.29 32.39 -49.60
N TYR A 10 -11.12 32.87 -49.16
CA TYR A 10 -9.84 32.23 -49.50
C TYR A 10 -9.71 30.81 -48.93
N HIS A 11 -10.40 30.49 -47.83
CA HIS A 11 -10.43 29.15 -47.24
C HIS A 11 -10.98 28.08 -48.20
N LEU A 12 -11.88 28.46 -49.11
CA LEU A 12 -12.46 27.55 -50.11
C LEU A 12 -11.54 27.35 -51.33
N TYR A 13 -10.89 28.41 -51.80
CA TYR A 13 -10.18 28.41 -53.08
C TYR A 13 -8.68 28.12 -52.96
N PHE A 14 -8.10 28.33 -51.78
CA PHE A 14 -6.68 28.18 -51.54
C PHE A 14 -6.38 27.14 -50.46
N SER A 15 -5.16 26.65 -50.46
CA SER A 15 -4.59 25.61 -49.63
C SER A 15 -3.09 25.87 -49.47
N GLN A 16 -2.42 25.08 -48.64
CA GLN A 16 -0.97 25.21 -48.45
C GLN A 16 -0.20 24.99 -49.77
N ALA A 17 -0.67 24.10 -50.65
CA ALA A 17 -0.01 23.79 -51.92
C ALA A 17 -0.04 24.95 -52.94
N ASN A 18 -0.99 25.88 -52.84
CA ASN A 18 -1.14 27.04 -53.73
C ASN A 18 -1.07 28.38 -52.99
N CYS A 19 -0.36 28.40 -51.86
CA CYS A 19 -0.13 29.60 -51.04
C CYS A 19 0.54 30.75 -51.81
N SER A 20 1.44 30.44 -52.77
CA SER A 20 2.08 31.46 -53.62
C SER A 20 1.09 32.20 -54.54
N ILE A 21 0.03 31.53 -54.98
CA ILE A 21 -1.05 32.13 -55.79
C ILE A 21 -1.88 33.05 -54.90
N PHE A 22 -2.17 32.64 -53.68
CA PHE A 22 -2.85 33.47 -52.67
C PHE A 22 -2.06 34.76 -52.40
N GLU A 23 -0.75 34.66 -52.13
CA GLU A 23 0.12 35.83 -51.90
C GLU A 23 0.15 36.77 -53.11
N SER A 24 0.21 36.23 -54.32
CA SER A 24 0.19 37.04 -55.56
C SER A 24 -1.13 37.79 -55.73
N MET A 25 -2.26 37.13 -55.46
CA MET A 25 -3.59 37.76 -55.53
C MET A 25 -3.80 38.80 -54.43
N LEU A 26 -3.29 38.53 -53.23
CA LEU A 26 -3.33 39.48 -52.11
C LEU A 26 -2.59 40.78 -52.47
N ASN A 27 -1.36 40.67 -52.99
CA ASN A 27 -0.57 41.82 -53.43
C ASN A 27 -1.30 42.67 -54.48
N LEU A 28 -1.95 42.03 -55.46
CA LEU A 28 -2.77 42.72 -56.47
C LEU A 28 -3.95 43.50 -55.86
N VAL A 29 -4.58 42.96 -54.83
CA VAL A 29 -5.72 43.59 -54.16
C VAL A 29 -5.28 44.71 -53.21
N LEU A 30 -4.13 44.57 -52.56
CA LEU A 30 -3.54 45.60 -51.70
C LEU A 30 -3.20 46.89 -52.47
N LEU A 31 -2.80 46.79 -53.74
CA LEU A 31 -2.60 47.97 -54.61
C LEU A 31 -3.87 48.82 -54.82
N THR A 32 -5.05 48.30 -54.47
CA THR A 32 -6.34 48.98 -54.58
C THR A 32 -6.96 49.37 -53.24
N ALA A 33 -6.22 49.23 -52.13
CA ALA A 33 -6.72 49.42 -50.76
C ALA A 33 -7.25 50.84 -50.45
N ALA A 34 -6.81 51.86 -51.19
CA ALA A 34 -7.27 53.24 -51.03
C ALA A 34 -8.75 53.48 -51.43
N ASN A 35 -9.42 52.52 -52.07
CA ASN A 35 -10.79 52.65 -52.60
C ASN A 35 -11.84 51.84 -51.80
N LEU A 36 -11.63 51.64 -50.50
CA LEU A 36 -12.61 50.97 -49.64
C LEU A 36 -13.94 51.73 -49.62
N THR A 37 -15.05 51.00 -49.73
CA THR A 37 -16.43 51.54 -49.68
C THR A 37 -17.05 51.28 -48.31
N ASP A 38 -17.77 52.26 -47.74
CA ASP A 38 -18.37 52.20 -46.39
C ASP A 38 -19.21 50.94 -46.10
N ASP A 39 -19.88 50.36 -47.10
CA ASP A 39 -20.67 49.11 -46.97
C ASP A 39 -19.86 47.90 -46.45
N ASP A 40 -18.52 47.91 -46.59
CA ASP A 40 -17.67 46.81 -46.16
C ASP A 40 -17.37 46.83 -44.64
N GLU A 41 -17.48 48.00 -43.97
CA GLU A 41 -17.20 48.17 -42.53
C GLU A 41 -18.43 47.94 -41.62
N GLU A 42 -19.64 48.25 -42.08
CA GLU A 42 -20.87 48.26 -41.26
C GLU A 42 -21.32 46.87 -40.76
N ALA A 43 -20.76 45.78 -41.31
CA ALA A 43 -21.15 44.40 -41.03
C ALA A 43 -20.08 43.57 -40.27
N MET A 44 -19.09 44.20 -39.63
CA MET A 44 -17.98 43.50 -38.99
C MET A 44 -18.33 43.00 -37.58
N LEU A 45 -18.05 41.72 -37.31
CA LEU A 45 -18.15 41.11 -35.97
C LEU A 45 -17.11 41.67 -34.99
N ILE A 46 -15.96 42.12 -35.50
CA ILE A 46 -14.84 42.67 -34.73
C ILE A 46 -14.36 43.93 -35.45
N GLY A 47 -14.32 45.05 -34.73
CA GLY A 47 -13.87 46.35 -35.27
C GLY A 47 -12.36 46.40 -35.54
N THR A 48 -11.95 47.30 -36.44
CA THR A 48 -10.54 47.58 -36.73
C THR A 48 -9.90 48.44 -35.63
N SER A 49 -8.57 48.32 -35.47
CA SER A 49 -7.83 49.12 -34.49
C SER A 49 -7.73 50.59 -34.90
N LEU A 50 -7.71 51.50 -33.90
CA LEU A 50 -7.63 52.94 -34.09
C LEU A 50 -6.26 53.32 -34.69
N GLY A 51 -6.25 53.85 -35.92
CA GLY A 51 -5.02 54.20 -36.64
C GLY A 51 -4.50 53.13 -37.61
N SER A 52 -5.35 52.16 -38.00
CA SER A 52 -5.04 51.15 -39.01
C SER A 52 -4.84 51.75 -40.42
N THR A 53 -3.89 51.20 -41.17
CA THR A 53 -3.69 51.57 -42.58
C THR A 53 -4.81 51.00 -43.45
N PRO A 54 -5.14 51.61 -44.62
CA PRO A 54 -6.13 51.07 -45.54
C PRO A 54 -5.86 49.60 -45.91
N GLU A 55 -4.59 49.23 -46.04
CA GLU A 55 -4.13 47.86 -46.30
C GLU A 55 -4.44 46.92 -45.13
N SER A 56 -4.17 47.33 -43.89
CA SER A 56 -4.50 46.56 -42.69
C SER A 56 -6.01 46.39 -42.52
N THR A 57 -6.79 47.46 -42.75
CA THR A 57 -8.26 47.41 -42.71
C THR A 57 -8.82 46.46 -43.75
N LEU A 58 -8.32 46.51 -44.99
CA LEU A 58 -8.73 45.60 -46.05
C LEU A 58 -8.41 44.14 -45.70
N ILE A 59 -7.24 43.86 -45.15
CA ILE A 59 -6.87 42.49 -44.73
C ILE A 59 -7.78 42.01 -43.60
N HIS A 60 -8.02 42.86 -42.59
CA HIS A 60 -8.94 42.56 -41.49
C HIS A 60 -10.32 42.15 -42.02
N ILE A 61 -10.87 42.89 -42.99
CA ILE A 61 -12.14 42.57 -43.65
C ILE A 61 -12.09 41.22 -44.38
N LEU A 62 -11.04 40.96 -45.14
CA LEU A 62 -10.91 39.71 -45.89
C LEU A 62 -10.85 38.49 -44.97
N VAL A 63 -10.10 38.58 -43.86
CA VAL A 63 -9.99 37.52 -42.84
C VAL A 63 -11.35 37.23 -42.22
N VAL A 64 -12.01 38.25 -41.67
CA VAL A 64 -13.32 38.09 -41.01
C VAL A 64 -14.35 37.48 -41.97
N ARG A 65 -14.43 37.98 -43.21
CA ARG A 65 -15.39 37.49 -44.22
C ARG A 65 -15.10 36.06 -44.65
N SER A 66 -13.82 35.71 -44.87
CA SER A 66 -13.47 34.36 -45.26
C SER A 66 -13.75 33.35 -44.16
N ILE A 67 -13.54 33.71 -42.90
CA ILE A 67 -13.82 32.83 -41.76
C ILE A 67 -15.33 32.66 -41.59
N GLN A 68 -16.12 33.73 -41.67
CA GLN A 68 -17.59 33.63 -41.66
C GLN A 68 -18.11 32.70 -42.77
N ALA A 69 -17.53 32.77 -43.97
CA ALA A 69 -17.90 31.89 -45.08
C ALA A 69 -17.49 30.43 -44.82
N ALA A 70 -16.28 30.20 -44.33
CA ALA A 70 -15.78 28.88 -43.98
C ALA A 70 -16.61 28.24 -42.85
N TYR A 71 -16.92 29.00 -41.82
CA TYR A 71 -17.77 28.61 -40.70
C TYR A 71 -19.18 28.19 -41.15
N LYS A 72 -19.82 28.96 -42.04
CA LYS A 72 -21.14 28.60 -42.58
C LYS A 72 -21.11 27.28 -43.35
N ASN A 73 -20.06 27.04 -44.12
CA ASN A 73 -19.89 25.77 -44.84
C ASN A 73 -19.68 24.62 -43.85
N ALA A 74 -18.87 24.82 -42.81
CA ALA A 74 -18.63 23.83 -41.78
C ALA A 74 -19.91 23.50 -40.99
N LEU A 75 -20.73 24.51 -40.66
CA LEU A 75 -22.01 24.32 -39.99
C LEU A 75 -22.98 23.45 -40.81
N ILE A 76 -23.07 23.69 -42.13
CA ILE A 76 -23.91 22.88 -43.04
C ILE A 76 -23.36 21.46 -43.16
N SER A 77 -22.04 21.31 -43.26
CA SER A 77 -21.37 20.00 -43.32
C SER A 77 -21.63 19.18 -42.05
N ALA A 78 -21.43 19.78 -40.88
CA ALA A 78 -21.68 19.18 -39.58
C ALA A 78 -23.14 18.76 -39.39
N ASP A 79 -24.11 19.60 -39.79
CA ASP A 79 -25.53 19.27 -39.73
C ASP A 79 -25.89 18.08 -40.64
N GLY A 80 -25.31 18.04 -41.85
CA GLY A 80 -25.47 16.93 -42.78
C GLY A 80 -24.87 15.61 -42.28
N GLN A 81 -23.68 15.66 -41.67
CA GLN A 81 -22.96 14.50 -41.15
C GLN A 81 -23.53 13.98 -39.82
N SER A 82 -24.17 14.83 -39.02
CA SER A 82 -24.74 14.47 -37.71
C SER A 82 -25.60 13.20 -37.74
N LYS A 83 -26.41 13.06 -38.79
CA LYS A 83 -27.31 11.92 -39.00
C LYS A 83 -26.58 10.64 -39.41
N ALA A 84 -25.43 10.76 -40.07
CA ALA A 84 -24.65 9.62 -40.53
C ALA A 84 -23.74 9.07 -39.42
N GLU A 85 -23.17 9.97 -38.61
CA GLU A 85 -22.25 9.61 -37.52
C GLU A 85 -22.93 9.39 -36.16
N PHE A 86 -24.24 9.65 -36.07
CA PHE A 86 -24.99 9.62 -34.81
C PHE A 86 -24.33 10.49 -33.72
N LYS A 87 -23.79 11.65 -34.12
CA LYS A 87 -23.13 12.62 -33.24
C LYS A 87 -23.82 13.97 -33.30
N HIS A 88 -23.76 14.70 -32.20
CA HIS A 88 -24.31 16.05 -32.15
C HIS A 88 -23.56 17.00 -33.11
N PRO A 89 -24.25 17.87 -33.87
CA PRO A 89 -23.62 18.78 -34.83
C PRO A 89 -22.50 19.65 -34.25
N LEU A 90 -22.61 20.08 -32.98
CA LEU A 90 -21.58 20.89 -32.31
C LEU A 90 -20.23 20.17 -32.13
N ILE A 91 -20.25 18.83 -31.99
CA ILE A 91 -19.04 18.02 -31.87
C ILE A 91 -18.31 17.99 -33.20
N LEU A 92 -19.07 17.74 -34.27
CA LEU A 92 -18.54 17.71 -35.64
C LEU A 92 -18.04 19.10 -36.05
N LEU A 93 -18.79 20.16 -35.71
CA LEU A 93 -18.40 21.53 -35.94
C LEU A 93 -17.06 21.87 -35.27
N ALA A 94 -16.89 21.52 -33.99
CA ALA A 94 -15.60 21.71 -33.31
C ALA A 94 -14.45 21.02 -34.03
N SER A 95 -14.66 19.79 -34.51
CA SER A 95 -13.64 19.03 -35.24
C SER A 95 -13.27 19.67 -36.59
N GLU A 96 -14.26 20.12 -37.36
CA GLU A 96 -14.03 20.80 -38.64
C GLU A 96 -13.36 22.16 -38.44
N LEU A 97 -13.76 22.92 -37.41
CA LEU A 97 -13.14 24.21 -37.09
C LEU A 97 -11.68 24.06 -36.65
N LYS A 98 -11.30 22.99 -35.93
CA LYS A 98 -9.87 22.71 -35.63
C LYS A 98 -9.03 22.55 -36.89
N LEU A 99 -9.56 21.83 -37.89
CA LEU A 99 -8.87 21.66 -39.17
C LEU A 99 -8.74 22.99 -39.93
N LEU A 100 -9.77 23.83 -39.87
CA LEU A 100 -9.74 25.17 -40.47
C LEU A 100 -8.76 26.10 -39.75
N VAL A 101 -8.69 26.06 -38.42
CA VAL A 101 -7.71 26.80 -37.62
C VAL A 101 -6.29 26.37 -37.98
N GLU A 102 -6.02 25.06 -38.10
CA GLU A 102 -4.71 24.57 -38.50
C GLU A 102 -4.33 25.06 -39.90
N LYS A 103 -5.29 25.03 -40.84
CA LYS A 103 -5.11 25.54 -42.20
C LYS A 103 -4.83 27.05 -42.20
N GLU A 104 -5.55 27.83 -41.40
CA GLU A 104 -5.36 29.27 -41.26
C GLU A 104 -3.96 29.61 -40.74
N CYS A 105 -3.56 29.00 -39.63
CA CYS A 105 -2.26 29.23 -39.01
C CYS A 105 -1.09 28.78 -39.89
N SER A 106 -1.23 27.65 -40.62
CA SER A 106 -0.13 27.09 -41.41
C SER A 106 -0.01 27.68 -42.82
N ALA A 107 -1.12 28.03 -43.47
CA ALA A 107 -1.13 28.43 -44.88
C ALA A 107 -1.34 29.93 -45.11
N PHE A 108 -2.13 30.62 -44.28
CA PHE A 108 -2.60 31.98 -44.58
C PHE A 108 -2.01 33.03 -43.63
N SER A 109 -2.04 32.77 -42.32
CA SER A 109 -1.51 33.67 -41.30
C SER A 109 -0.06 34.14 -41.57
N PRO A 110 0.90 33.29 -42.01
CA PRO A 110 2.27 33.74 -42.30
C PRO A 110 2.38 34.74 -43.46
N VAL A 111 1.48 34.64 -44.45
CA VAL A 111 1.43 35.58 -45.58
C VAL A 111 0.77 36.89 -45.15
N LEU A 112 -0.34 36.78 -44.43
CA LEU A 112 -1.12 37.93 -43.96
C LEU A 112 -0.35 38.77 -42.94
N HIS A 113 0.44 38.12 -42.07
CA HIS A 113 1.24 38.77 -41.03
C HIS A 113 2.23 39.80 -41.58
N LYS A 114 2.72 39.63 -42.83
CA LYS A 114 3.64 40.58 -43.49
C LYS A 114 3.03 41.97 -43.66
N TYR A 115 1.72 42.05 -43.78
CA TYR A 115 0.98 43.28 -44.11
C TYR A 115 0.06 43.72 -42.96
N TYR A 116 -0.40 42.76 -42.14
CA TYR A 116 -1.19 43.02 -40.95
C TYR A 116 -0.78 42.04 -39.83
N PRO A 117 0.07 42.47 -38.89
CA PRO A 117 0.62 41.58 -37.84
C PRO A 117 -0.44 40.87 -36.99
N GLU A 118 -1.58 41.52 -36.77
CA GLU A 118 -2.70 41.00 -35.96
C GLU A 118 -3.63 40.06 -36.75
N ALA A 119 -3.38 39.80 -38.05
CA ALA A 119 -4.28 38.98 -38.89
C ALA A 119 -4.58 37.59 -38.30
N GLY A 120 -3.55 36.91 -37.78
CA GLY A 120 -3.69 35.60 -37.14
C GLY A 120 -4.50 35.67 -35.84
N ARG A 121 -4.29 36.70 -35.01
CA ARG A 121 -5.09 36.94 -33.80
C ARG A 121 -6.56 37.14 -34.15
N VAL A 122 -6.84 38.03 -35.11
CA VAL A 122 -8.21 38.28 -35.60
C VAL A 122 -8.85 36.97 -36.06
N ALA A 123 -8.12 36.16 -36.83
CA ALA A 123 -8.66 34.90 -37.32
C ALA A 123 -9.07 33.96 -36.18
N LEU A 124 -8.17 33.72 -35.22
CA LEU A 124 -8.40 32.85 -34.07
C LEU A 124 -9.54 33.37 -33.18
N THR A 125 -9.63 34.69 -32.96
CA THR A 125 -10.73 35.32 -32.23
C THR A 125 -12.08 35.15 -32.93
N VAL A 126 -12.15 35.29 -34.26
CA VAL A 126 -13.40 35.10 -35.00
C VAL A 126 -13.84 33.63 -34.95
N PHE A 127 -12.91 32.67 -35.09
CA PHE A 127 -13.22 31.24 -34.94
C PHE A 127 -13.78 30.92 -33.55
N HIS A 128 -13.13 31.43 -32.50
CA HIS A 128 -13.56 31.27 -31.11
C HIS A 128 -14.94 31.88 -30.86
N LEU A 129 -15.18 33.11 -31.33
CA LEU A 129 -16.46 33.81 -31.16
C LEU A 129 -17.62 33.07 -31.84
N LEU A 130 -17.43 32.64 -33.10
CA LEU A 130 -18.49 31.99 -33.87
C LEU A 130 -18.92 30.65 -33.27
N TYR A 131 -17.96 29.85 -32.80
CA TYR A 131 -18.27 28.60 -32.10
C TYR A 131 -18.93 28.87 -30.74
N GLY A 132 -18.38 29.83 -29.98
CA GLY A 132 -18.88 30.21 -28.66
C GLY A 132 -20.35 30.62 -28.68
N GLN A 133 -20.77 31.39 -29.69
CA GLN A 133 -22.17 31.77 -29.88
C GLN A 133 -23.11 30.56 -30.06
N GLN A 134 -22.67 29.51 -30.77
CA GLN A 134 -23.48 28.30 -30.91
C GLN A 134 -23.51 27.47 -29.63
N LEU A 135 -22.38 27.41 -28.92
CA LEU A 135 -22.29 26.72 -27.65
C LEU A 135 -23.19 27.39 -26.60
N GLU A 136 -23.19 28.72 -26.52
CA GLU A 136 -24.04 29.50 -25.62
C GLU A 136 -25.54 29.24 -25.89
N LEU A 137 -25.96 29.31 -27.16
CA LEU A 137 -27.34 28.98 -27.55
C LEU A 137 -27.76 27.54 -27.17
N PHE A 138 -26.82 26.60 -27.22
CA PHE A 138 -27.08 25.22 -26.79
C PHE A 138 -27.18 25.10 -25.27
N LEU A 139 -26.31 25.77 -24.52
CA LEU A 139 -26.28 25.74 -23.05
C LEU A 139 -27.49 26.45 -22.42
N GLU A 140 -28.04 27.46 -23.08
CA GLU A 140 -29.30 28.13 -22.69
C GLU A 140 -30.55 27.27 -22.94
N GLY A 141 -30.44 26.23 -23.77
CA GLY A 141 -31.52 25.28 -24.03
C GLY A 141 -31.85 24.41 -22.82
N SER A 142 -33.15 24.15 -22.60
CA SER A 142 -33.64 23.38 -21.44
C SER A 142 -33.43 21.85 -21.53
N ASP A 143 -33.08 21.33 -22.71
CA ASP A 143 -32.85 19.90 -22.95
C ASP A 143 -31.36 19.59 -22.96
N HIS A 144 -30.79 19.38 -21.78
CA HIS A 144 -29.45 18.80 -21.67
C HIS A 144 -29.51 17.31 -22.09
N SER A 145 -29.16 17.04 -23.34
CA SER A 145 -29.22 15.70 -23.95
C SER A 145 -28.18 14.72 -23.37
N GLU A 146 -28.33 13.42 -23.67
CA GLU A 146 -27.33 12.37 -23.38
C GLU A 146 -25.92 12.71 -23.88
N SER A 147 -25.78 13.58 -24.90
CA SER A 147 -24.50 13.97 -25.50
C SER A 147 -23.84 15.19 -24.85
N LEU A 148 -24.37 15.74 -23.74
CA LEU A 148 -23.82 16.94 -23.10
C LEU A 148 -22.32 16.78 -22.75
N LYS A 149 -21.94 15.64 -22.18
CA LYS A 149 -20.53 15.35 -21.81
C LYS A 149 -19.60 15.44 -23.02
N GLU A 150 -20.00 14.85 -24.14
CA GLU A 150 -19.21 14.82 -25.38
C GLU A 150 -19.12 16.21 -26.02
N ILE A 151 -20.20 16.99 -25.99
CA ILE A 151 -20.21 18.38 -26.47
C ILE A 151 -19.24 19.22 -25.65
N LEU A 152 -19.33 19.19 -24.32
CA LEU A 152 -18.42 19.93 -23.44
C LEU A 152 -16.95 19.54 -23.67
N GLY A 153 -16.66 18.25 -23.85
CA GLY A 153 -15.31 17.78 -24.17
C GLY A 153 -14.80 18.27 -25.53
N ALA A 154 -15.65 18.24 -26.57
CA ALA A 154 -15.30 18.74 -27.90
C ALA A 154 -15.05 20.25 -27.89
N SER A 155 -15.90 21.01 -27.18
CA SER A 155 -15.76 22.45 -26.96
C SER A 155 -14.47 22.80 -26.23
N ASN A 156 -14.15 22.10 -25.15
CA ASN A 156 -12.95 22.35 -24.35
C ASN A 156 -11.69 22.11 -25.18
N SER A 157 -11.68 20.99 -25.92
CA SER A 157 -10.56 20.68 -26.81
C SER A 157 -10.42 21.68 -27.97
N PHE A 158 -11.52 22.28 -28.46
CA PHE A 158 -11.46 23.37 -29.45
C PHE A 158 -10.92 24.66 -28.85
N GLU A 159 -11.38 25.04 -27.65
CA GLU A 159 -10.90 26.23 -26.96
C GLU A 159 -9.41 26.15 -26.61
N LEU A 160 -8.95 24.99 -26.11
CA LEU A 160 -7.54 24.72 -25.87
C LEU A 160 -6.70 24.79 -27.15
N CYS A 161 -7.24 24.33 -28.29
CA CYS A 161 -6.57 24.45 -29.58
C CYS A 161 -6.35 25.92 -29.96
N ILE A 162 -7.37 26.77 -29.80
CA ILE A 162 -7.26 28.21 -30.03
C ILE A 162 -6.23 28.83 -29.08
N ALA A 163 -6.32 28.53 -27.78
CA ALA A 163 -5.40 29.05 -26.75
C ALA A 163 -3.95 28.69 -27.06
N GLN A 164 -3.69 27.42 -27.41
CA GLN A 164 -2.37 26.93 -27.77
C GLN A 164 -1.80 27.64 -29.00
N LYS A 165 -2.62 27.82 -30.05
CA LYS A 165 -2.18 28.54 -31.27
C LYS A 165 -1.87 30.00 -30.96
N LEU A 166 -2.73 30.69 -30.20
CA LEU A 166 -2.48 32.06 -29.76
C LEU A 166 -1.18 32.19 -28.95
N TYR A 167 -0.98 31.32 -27.96
CA TYR A 167 0.24 31.30 -27.15
C TYR A 167 1.49 31.03 -28.01
N SER A 168 1.44 30.06 -28.92
CA SER A 168 2.58 29.71 -29.78
C SER A 168 3.00 30.82 -30.76
N MET A 169 2.03 31.60 -31.27
CA MET A 169 2.29 32.63 -32.27
C MET A 169 2.70 33.97 -31.66
N TYR A 170 2.24 34.26 -30.44
CA TYR A 170 2.33 35.60 -29.86
C TYR A 170 2.94 35.66 -28.45
N GLY A 171 3.20 34.52 -27.82
CA GLY A 171 3.78 34.44 -26.48
C GLY A 171 2.94 35.18 -25.42
N GLU A 172 3.62 35.66 -24.37
CA GLU A 172 3.01 36.40 -23.25
C GLU A 172 2.71 37.88 -23.56
N ALA A 173 2.86 38.34 -24.82
CA ALA A 173 2.72 39.75 -25.17
C ALA A 173 1.26 40.23 -25.03
N ALA A 174 0.92 40.66 -23.81
CA ALA A 174 -0.34 41.24 -23.42
C ALA A 174 -0.49 42.65 -24.00
N GLY A 175 -1.59 42.88 -24.71
CA GLY A 175 -1.94 44.21 -25.24
C GLY A 175 -2.39 44.15 -26.70
N SER A 176 -3.62 43.67 -26.93
CA SER A 176 -4.35 43.95 -28.17
C SER A 176 -5.80 44.27 -27.82
N SER A 177 -6.42 45.18 -28.57
CA SER A 177 -7.84 45.53 -28.42
C SER A 177 -8.80 44.35 -28.66
N LEU A 178 -8.29 43.25 -29.22
CA LEU A 178 -9.01 42.02 -29.54
C LEU A 178 -9.29 41.16 -28.31
N SER A 179 -8.63 41.42 -27.19
CA SER A 179 -8.77 40.61 -26.00
C SER A 179 -10.16 40.66 -25.38
N ASN A 180 -10.91 41.75 -25.56
CA ASN A 180 -12.29 41.87 -25.10
C ASN A 180 -13.23 40.80 -25.70
N PHE A 181 -12.86 40.20 -26.83
CA PHE A 181 -13.65 39.20 -27.55
C PHE A 181 -13.24 37.75 -27.25
N LEU A 182 -12.12 37.53 -26.56
CA LEU A 182 -11.57 36.19 -26.25
C LEU A 182 -11.88 35.82 -24.79
N LYS A 183 -13.15 35.59 -24.47
CA LYS A 183 -13.56 35.13 -23.13
C LYS A 183 -13.67 33.62 -23.09
N PRO A 184 -13.11 32.92 -22.08
CA PRO A 184 -13.26 31.48 -21.98
C PRO A 184 -14.73 31.04 -21.94
N TYR A 185 -15.04 29.87 -22.49
CA TYR A 185 -16.38 29.32 -22.52
C TYR A 185 -16.93 28.88 -21.14
N MET A 186 -16.10 28.90 -20.09
CA MET A 186 -16.46 28.51 -18.71
C MET A 186 -17.04 27.09 -18.64
N ILE A 187 -16.43 26.15 -19.38
CA ILE A 187 -16.88 24.76 -19.49
C ILE A 187 -16.83 24.06 -18.13
N ASP A 188 -15.87 24.42 -17.29
CA ASP A 188 -15.68 23.93 -15.92
C ASP A 188 -16.95 24.04 -15.06
N ARG A 189 -17.71 25.13 -15.23
CA ARG A 189 -18.95 25.37 -14.49
C ARG A 189 -20.02 24.33 -14.81
N PHE A 190 -20.06 23.84 -16.05
CA PHE A 190 -21.04 22.87 -16.51
C PHE A 190 -20.54 21.43 -16.37
N SER A 191 -19.23 21.20 -16.52
CA SER A 191 -18.65 19.86 -16.46
C SER A 191 -18.40 19.38 -15.03
N SER A 192 -18.13 20.27 -14.07
CA SER A 192 -17.77 19.87 -12.71
C SER A 192 -18.81 18.95 -12.03
N PRO A 193 -20.12 19.27 -12.04
CA PRO A 193 -21.13 18.37 -11.47
C PRO A 193 -21.17 17.00 -12.16
N ILE A 194 -20.96 16.97 -13.49
CA ILE A 194 -20.97 15.74 -14.30
C ILE A 194 -19.77 14.86 -13.95
N ILE A 195 -18.59 15.46 -13.80
CA ILE A 195 -17.36 14.75 -13.41
C ILE A 195 -17.51 14.17 -12.00
N LEU A 196 -18.01 14.97 -11.05
CA LEU A 196 -18.22 14.50 -9.67
C LEU A 196 -19.28 13.39 -9.58
N GLN A 197 -20.37 13.48 -10.34
CA GLN A 197 -21.38 12.42 -10.39
C GLN A 197 -20.81 11.13 -11.00
N TRP A 198 -20.01 11.25 -12.06
CA TRP A 198 -19.32 10.11 -12.65
C TRP A 198 -18.32 9.48 -11.66
N LEU A 199 -17.50 10.29 -10.99
CA LEU A 199 -16.55 9.83 -9.97
C LEU A 199 -17.26 9.10 -8.83
N HIS A 200 -18.38 9.64 -8.33
CA HIS A 200 -19.19 8.97 -7.31
C HIS A 200 -19.66 7.59 -7.79
N ALA A 201 -20.19 7.49 -9.02
CA ALA A 201 -20.60 6.20 -9.58
C ALA A 201 -19.42 5.23 -9.73
N GLN A 202 -18.25 5.72 -10.15
CA GLN A 202 -17.04 4.89 -10.22
C GLN A 202 -16.58 4.42 -8.85
N HIS A 203 -16.60 5.28 -7.83
CA HIS A 203 -16.21 4.90 -6.47
C HIS A 203 -17.07 3.76 -5.94
N GLU A 204 -18.40 3.84 -6.11
CA GLU A 204 -19.33 2.78 -5.70
C GLU A 204 -19.04 1.47 -6.47
N ASN A 205 -18.82 1.55 -7.79
CA ASN A 205 -18.51 0.39 -8.62
C ASN A 205 -17.20 -0.28 -8.21
N VAL A 206 -16.11 0.48 -8.08
CA VAL A 206 -14.78 -0.04 -7.69
C VAL A 206 -14.85 -0.65 -6.29
N LEU A 207 -15.55 -0.01 -5.36
CA LEU A 207 -15.68 -0.49 -3.99
C LEU A 207 -16.52 -1.76 -3.88
N GLU A 208 -17.65 -1.84 -4.58
CA GLU A 208 -18.47 -3.06 -4.64
C GLU A 208 -17.70 -4.21 -5.30
N TRP A 209 -17.01 -3.93 -6.40
CA TRP A 209 -16.21 -4.91 -7.10
C TRP A 209 -15.08 -5.44 -6.22
N THR A 210 -14.36 -4.54 -5.53
CA THR A 210 -13.29 -4.90 -4.59
C THR A 210 -13.79 -5.85 -3.50
N LYS A 211 -14.97 -5.57 -2.92
CA LYS A 211 -15.58 -6.43 -1.90
C LYS A 211 -15.89 -7.82 -2.45
N ARG A 212 -16.53 -7.92 -3.61
CA ARG A 212 -16.89 -9.20 -4.22
C ARG A 212 -15.66 -10.04 -4.54
N THR A 213 -14.61 -9.41 -5.05
CA THR A 213 -13.39 -10.10 -5.47
C THR A 213 -12.57 -10.60 -4.29
N ILE A 214 -12.46 -9.82 -3.20
CA ILE A 214 -11.75 -10.30 -2.01
C ILE A 214 -12.55 -11.38 -1.25
N GLU A 215 -13.89 -11.35 -1.30
CA GLU A 215 -14.74 -12.37 -0.66
C GLU A 215 -14.55 -13.77 -1.23
N ILE A 216 -14.23 -13.88 -2.53
CA ILE A 216 -14.01 -15.16 -3.21
C ILE A 216 -12.54 -15.59 -3.28
N GLU A 217 -11.62 -14.78 -2.72
CA GLU A 217 -10.18 -15.03 -2.77
C GLU A 217 -9.77 -16.24 -1.92
N ASP A 218 -9.01 -17.16 -2.52
CA ASP A 218 -8.51 -18.37 -1.87
C ASP A 218 -7.06 -18.25 -1.40
N TRP A 219 -6.35 -17.19 -1.83
CA TRP A 219 -4.95 -16.90 -1.55
C TRP A 219 -3.95 -17.88 -2.16
N GLU A 220 -4.31 -18.45 -3.31
CA GLU A 220 -3.39 -19.19 -4.15
C GLU A 220 -2.58 -18.22 -5.06
N PRO A 221 -1.34 -18.56 -5.44
CA PRO A 221 -0.55 -17.72 -6.31
C PRO A 221 -1.16 -17.66 -7.72
N LEU A 222 -1.28 -16.46 -8.28
CA LEU A 222 -1.80 -16.22 -9.63
C LEU A 222 -1.10 -17.08 -10.71
N SER A 223 0.23 -17.24 -10.59
CA SER A 223 1.00 -18.16 -11.44
C SER A 223 2.34 -18.49 -10.80
N VAL A 224 3.08 -19.43 -11.40
CA VAL A 224 4.46 -19.80 -10.97
C VAL A 224 5.40 -18.57 -10.92
N HIS A 225 5.20 -17.61 -11.83
CA HIS A 225 6.03 -16.40 -11.90
C HIS A 225 5.43 -15.21 -11.12
N ARG A 226 4.11 -15.16 -10.96
CA ARG A 226 3.39 -14.13 -10.20
C ARG A 226 2.79 -14.74 -8.94
N LYS A 227 3.57 -14.69 -7.87
CA LYS A 227 3.29 -15.32 -6.56
C LYS A 227 2.36 -14.46 -5.67
N LEU A 228 1.39 -13.79 -6.29
CA LEU A 228 0.52 -12.79 -5.66
C LEU A 228 -0.96 -13.14 -5.84
N ALA A 229 -1.83 -12.52 -5.05
CA ALA A 229 -3.28 -12.78 -5.11
C ALA A 229 -3.89 -12.25 -6.41
N THR A 230 -4.78 -13.04 -7.02
CA THR A 230 -5.47 -12.68 -8.26
C THR A 230 -6.35 -11.44 -8.04
N SER A 231 -7.04 -11.38 -6.90
CA SER A 231 -7.94 -10.27 -6.58
C SER A 231 -7.26 -8.91 -6.64
N MET A 232 -6.04 -8.79 -6.12
CA MET A 232 -5.35 -7.49 -6.03
C MET A 232 -4.91 -6.98 -7.40
N VAL A 233 -4.49 -7.86 -8.31
CA VAL A 233 -4.14 -7.45 -9.68
C VAL A 233 -5.33 -6.83 -10.37
N GLU A 234 -6.50 -7.44 -10.21
CA GLU A 234 -7.71 -7.00 -10.88
C GLU A 234 -8.30 -5.72 -10.22
N VAL A 235 -8.16 -5.55 -8.89
CA VAL A 235 -8.46 -4.26 -8.24
C VAL A 235 -7.60 -3.14 -8.85
N PHE A 236 -6.28 -3.35 -8.97
CA PHE A 236 -5.40 -2.33 -9.57
C PHE A 236 -5.70 -2.11 -11.05
N ARG A 237 -6.04 -3.15 -11.81
CA ARG A 237 -6.47 -3.01 -13.21
C ARG A 237 -7.67 -2.06 -13.36
N ILE A 238 -8.67 -2.19 -12.48
CA ILE A 238 -9.86 -1.34 -12.50
C ILE A 238 -9.53 0.08 -12.03
N VAL A 239 -8.64 0.22 -11.03
CA VAL A 239 -8.15 1.54 -10.58
C VAL A 239 -7.42 2.25 -11.71
N GLU A 240 -6.50 1.59 -12.40
CA GLU A 240 -5.79 2.10 -13.57
C GLU A 240 -6.75 2.49 -14.69
N GLU A 241 -7.71 1.62 -15.02
CA GLU A 241 -8.75 1.91 -16.01
C GLU A 241 -9.58 3.15 -15.62
N THR A 242 -9.88 3.33 -14.33
CA THR A 242 -10.60 4.51 -13.82
C THR A 242 -9.76 5.77 -13.94
N ILE A 243 -8.47 5.71 -13.63
CA ILE A 243 -7.51 6.81 -13.78
C ILE A 243 -7.41 7.21 -15.26
N ASP A 244 -7.26 6.23 -16.16
CA ASP A 244 -7.18 6.48 -17.60
C ASP A 244 -8.47 7.14 -18.11
N GLN A 245 -9.65 6.65 -17.71
CA GLN A 245 -10.93 7.26 -18.10
C GLN A 245 -11.10 8.68 -17.55
N PHE A 246 -10.58 8.95 -16.33
CA PHE A 246 -10.63 10.27 -15.71
C PHE A 246 -9.82 11.29 -16.51
N PHE A 247 -8.55 10.99 -16.83
CA PHE A 247 -7.68 11.88 -17.58
C PHE A 247 -8.05 11.98 -19.07
N ASN A 248 -8.61 10.92 -19.67
CA ASN A 248 -9.06 10.94 -21.07
C ASN A 248 -10.46 11.58 -21.28
N SER A 249 -11.09 12.10 -20.22
CA SER A 249 -12.46 12.65 -20.29
C SER A 249 -12.60 13.87 -21.22
N SER A 250 -11.50 14.50 -21.65
CA SER A 250 -11.47 15.76 -22.44
C SER A 250 -12.14 16.96 -21.77
N LEU A 251 -12.55 16.82 -20.50
CA LEU A 251 -13.18 17.88 -19.71
C LEU A 251 -12.14 18.60 -18.86
N PRO A 252 -12.38 19.87 -18.49
CA PRO A 252 -11.51 20.57 -17.56
C PRO A 252 -11.60 19.94 -16.17
N LEU A 253 -10.45 19.52 -15.63
CA LEU A 253 -10.30 18.91 -14.32
C LEU A 253 -9.73 19.94 -13.33
N ASP A 254 -10.08 19.79 -12.06
CA ASP A 254 -9.61 20.66 -10.97
C ASP A 254 -9.17 19.85 -9.75
N ILE A 255 -8.60 20.54 -8.75
CA ILE A 255 -8.09 19.91 -7.53
C ILE A 255 -9.18 19.14 -6.77
N VAL A 256 -10.44 19.57 -6.82
CA VAL A 256 -11.55 18.88 -6.15
C VAL A 256 -11.82 17.54 -6.82
N HIS A 257 -11.78 17.48 -8.16
CA HIS A 257 -11.91 16.25 -8.92
C HIS A 257 -10.76 15.27 -8.63
N LEU A 258 -9.50 15.76 -8.62
CA LEU A 258 -8.34 14.95 -8.30
C LEU A 258 -8.44 14.37 -6.88
N ARG A 259 -8.75 15.22 -5.89
CA ARG A 259 -8.90 14.79 -4.50
C ARG A 259 -9.99 13.73 -4.37
N SER A 260 -11.11 13.90 -5.06
CA SER A 260 -12.19 12.91 -5.08
C SER A 260 -11.71 11.56 -5.63
N LEU A 261 -11.01 11.54 -6.78
CA LEU A 261 -10.42 10.33 -7.35
C LEU A 261 -9.49 9.61 -6.35
N LEU A 262 -8.58 10.36 -5.73
CA LEU A 262 -7.62 9.80 -4.75
C LEU A 262 -8.33 9.19 -3.53
N ILE A 263 -9.41 9.82 -3.05
CA ILE A 263 -10.26 9.28 -1.98
C ILE A 263 -10.91 7.97 -2.42
N GLY A 264 -11.43 7.89 -3.64
CA GLY A 264 -12.04 6.68 -4.19
C GLY A 264 -11.07 5.50 -4.23
N ILE A 265 -9.88 5.73 -4.79
CA ILE A 265 -8.80 4.72 -4.87
C ILE A 265 -8.41 4.26 -3.46
N THR A 266 -8.12 5.22 -2.57
CA THR A 266 -7.70 4.92 -1.19
C THR A 266 -8.76 4.12 -0.44
N SER A 267 -10.03 4.51 -0.55
CA SER A 267 -11.16 3.83 0.10
C SER A 267 -11.25 2.36 -0.34
N SER A 268 -11.12 2.09 -1.65
CA SER A 268 -11.15 0.71 -2.16
C SER A 268 -10.02 -0.15 -1.60
N LEU A 269 -8.79 0.38 -1.55
CA LEU A 269 -7.62 -0.32 -1.01
C LEU A 269 -7.72 -0.51 0.51
N GLN A 270 -8.25 0.47 1.25
CA GLN A 270 -8.49 0.34 2.68
C GLN A 270 -9.49 -0.76 3.00
N VAL A 271 -10.57 -0.89 2.21
CA VAL A 271 -11.53 -2.00 2.36
C VAL A 271 -10.85 -3.35 2.14
N TYR A 272 -9.98 -3.46 1.13
CA TYR A 272 -9.19 -4.66 0.87
C TYR A 272 -8.29 -5.03 2.05
N LEU A 273 -7.51 -4.06 2.54
CA LEU A 273 -6.59 -4.24 3.67
C LEU A 273 -7.34 -4.59 4.98
N LEU A 274 -8.45 -3.93 5.26
CA LEU A 274 -9.29 -4.21 6.43
C LEU A 274 -9.83 -5.65 6.41
N HIS A 275 -10.22 -6.13 5.23
CA HIS A 275 -10.64 -7.53 5.08
C HIS A 275 -9.49 -8.49 5.40
N MET A 276 -8.27 -8.22 4.90
CA MET A 276 -7.08 -9.02 5.24
C MET A 276 -6.76 -9.02 6.74
N GLU A 277 -6.95 -7.88 7.41
CA GLU A 277 -6.74 -7.74 8.85
C GLU A 277 -7.77 -8.55 9.66
N ASN A 278 -9.05 -8.51 9.26
CA ASN A 278 -10.14 -9.24 9.92
C ASN A 278 -10.00 -10.78 9.83
N GLN A 279 -9.24 -11.28 8.85
CA GLN A 279 -8.92 -12.69 8.70
C GLN A 279 -7.83 -13.19 9.65
N GLN A 280 -7.08 -12.29 10.31
CA GLN A 280 -5.97 -12.69 11.18
C GLN A 280 -6.44 -13.42 12.45
N VAL A 281 -5.54 -14.22 13.03
CA VAL A 281 -5.74 -14.93 14.30
C VAL A 281 -4.64 -14.53 15.27
N SER A 282 -4.99 -14.36 16.55
CA SER A 282 -4.00 -14.04 17.58
C SER A 282 -2.95 -15.14 17.70
N ARG A 283 -1.67 -14.75 17.71
CA ARG A 283 -0.53 -15.64 17.96
C ARG A 283 -0.71 -16.47 19.24
N ALA A 284 -1.31 -15.87 20.28
CA ALA A 284 -1.52 -16.53 21.57
C ALA A 284 -2.40 -17.79 21.48
N THR A 285 -3.30 -17.85 20.49
CA THR A 285 -4.22 -18.97 20.28
C THR A 285 -3.50 -20.25 19.82
N LEU A 286 -2.34 -20.10 19.16
CA LEU A 286 -1.56 -21.24 18.66
C LEU A 286 -0.65 -21.85 19.73
N LEU A 287 -0.24 -21.05 20.71
CA LEU A 287 0.72 -21.46 21.73
C LEU A 287 0.10 -22.49 22.69
N PRO A 288 0.84 -23.56 23.05
CA PRO A 288 0.37 -24.53 24.03
C PRO A 288 0.37 -23.94 25.44
N VAL A 289 -0.54 -24.45 26.27
CA VAL A 289 -0.55 -24.15 27.71
C VAL A 289 0.61 -24.89 28.37
N ALA A 290 1.34 -24.20 29.25
CA ALA A 290 2.43 -24.83 30.00
C ALA A 290 1.86 -25.96 30.90
N PRO A 291 2.47 -27.15 30.89
CA PRO A 291 2.02 -28.25 31.74
C PRO A 291 2.28 -27.95 33.21
N VAL A 292 1.59 -28.68 34.09
CA VAL A 292 1.79 -28.56 35.55
C VAL A 292 3.22 -28.94 35.90
N LEU A 293 3.84 -28.15 36.78
CA LEU A 293 5.20 -28.44 37.26
C LEU A 293 5.18 -29.74 38.07
N THR A 294 6.06 -30.66 37.68
CA THR A 294 6.28 -31.93 38.39
C THR A 294 7.75 -32.07 38.71
N ARG A 295 8.07 -32.88 39.72
CA ARG A 295 9.45 -33.28 39.99
C ARG A 295 9.72 -34.66 39.42
N TYR A 296 10.94 -34.87 38.94
CA TYR A 296 11.39 -36.18 38.48
C TYR A 296 11.14 -37.28 39.52
N ALA A 297 10.56 -38.39 39.08
CA ALA A 297 10.51 -39.63 39.83
C ALA A 297 10.72 -40.81 38.88
N GLU A 298 11.58 -41.73 39.28
CA GLU A 298 11.80 -42.97 38.55
C GLU A 298 10.55 -43.86 38.66
N SER A 299 9.98 -44.23 37.52
CA SER A 299 8.77 -45.05 37.49
C SER A 299 9.08 -46.48 37.90
N VAL A 300 8.40 -46.98 38.92
CA VAL A 300 8.56 -48.36 39.42
C VAL A 300 8.04 -49.41 38.41
N ASN A 301 7.27 -49.00 37.40
CA ASN A 301 6.77 -49.87 36.33
C ASN A 301 7.12 -49.30 34.93
N PRO A 302 8.04 -49.92 34.18
CA PRO A 302 8.48 -49.44 32.87
C PRO A 302 7.42 -49.59 31.75
N PHE A 303 6.28 -50.25 32.00
CA PHE A 303 5.22 -50.50 31.01
C PHE A 303 4.00 -49.57 31.13
N ALA A 304 3.99 -48.62 32.08
CA ALA A 304 2.90 -47.65 32.19
C ALA A 304 2.96 -46.67 31.02
N LYS A 305 2.03 -46.83 30.06
CA LYS A 305 1.85 -45.87 28.95
C LYS A 305 1.40 -44.52 29.51
N ARG A 306 2.32 -43.56 29.62
CA ARG A 306 1.99 -42.15 29.92
C ARG A 306 1.01 -41.67 28.84
N LYS A 307 -0.21 -41.29 29.23
CA LYS A 307 -1.27 -40.88 28.28
C LYS A 307 -0.78 -39.75 27.38
N LEU A 308 -1.25 -39.76 26.13
CA LEU A 308 -1.02 -38.66 25.19
C LEU A 308 -1.63 -37.40 25.80
N ILE A 309 -0.91 -36.28 25.81
CA ILE A 309 -1.53 -34.98 26.08
C ILE A 309 -2.51 -34.77 24.93
N GLU A 310 -3.80 -34.98 25.19
CA GLU A 310 -4.84 -34.72 24.20
C GLU A 310 -4.84 -33.21 23.91
N PRO A 311 -4.70 -32.81 22.64
CA PRO A 311 -4.80 -31.41 22.30
C PRO A 311 -6.20 -30.93 22.67
N ALA A 312 -6.28 -29.89 23.50
CA ALA A 312 -7.55 -29.27 23.86
C ALA A 312 -8.39 -29.02 22.60
N VAL A 313 -9.63 -29.49 22.61
CA VAL A 313 -10.58 -29.33 21.50
C VAL A 313 -10.68 -27.83 21.18
N ARG A 314 -10.11 -27.43 20.04
CA ARG A 314 -10.08 -26.03 19.60
C ARG A 314 -11.39 -25.73 18.88
N GLU A 315 -11.97 -24.56 19.16
CA GLU A 315 -13.23 -24.09 18.58
C GLU A 315 -13.20 -24.18 17.05
N GLU A 316 -14.20 -24.83 16.46
CA GLU A 316 -14.34 -25.07 15.01
C GLU A 316 -14.20 -23.78 14.17
N LYS A 317 -14.62 -22.63 14.72
CA LYS A 317 -14.47 -21.31 14.10
C LYS A 317 -13.00 -20.87 13.94
N VAL A 318 -12.13 -21.18 14.89
CA VAL A 318 -10.70 -20.86 14.83
C VAL A 318 -10.01 -21.78 13.82
N ALA A 319 -10.39 -23.06 13.79
CA ALA A 319 -9.86 -24.02 12.82
C ALA A 319 -10.16 -23.59 11.37
N ASN A 320 -11.38 -23.12 11.09
CA ASN A 320 -11.75 -22.64 9.76
C ASN A 320 -10.96 -21.39 9.33
N LYS A 321 -10.75 -20.42 10.23
CA LYS A 321 -9.88 -19.26 9.92
C LYS A 321 -8.44 -19.67 9.62
N LEU A 322 -7.94 -20.67 10.35
CA LEU A 322 -6.57 -21.17 10.19
C LEU A 322 -6.32 -21.86 8.84
N ASN A 323 -7.35 -22.40 8.20
CA ASN A 323 -7.24 -22.95 6.84
C ASN A 323 -6.89 -21.87 5.80
N ASN A 324 -7.24 -20.60 6.06
CA ASN A 324 -6.88 -19.46 5.21
C ASN A 324 -5.58 -18.75 5.67
N LEU A 325 -4.86 -19.36 6.62
CA LEU A 325 -3.62 -18.86 7.20
C LEU A 325 -2.52 -19.93 7.23
N THR A 326 -2.54 -20.85 6.26
CA THR A 326 -1.42 -21.79 6.02
C THR A 326 -0.19 -21.04 5.55
N VAL A 327 1.01 -21.58 5.76
CA VAL A 327 2.28 -20.94 5.36
C VAL A 327 2.27 -20.45 3.89
N PRO A 328 1.86 -21.26 2.88
CA PRO A 328 1.76 -20.79 1.50
C PRO A 328 0.88 -19.56 1.30
N LYS A 329 -0.35 -19.58 1.85
CA LYS A 329 -1.31 -18.47 1.78
C LYS A 329 -0.79 -17.21 2.48
N LEU A 330 -0.08 -17.38 3.60
CA LEU A 330 0.57 -16.25 4.28
C LEU A 330 1.69 -15.64 3.41
N CYS A 331 2.46 -16.44 2.67
CA CYS A 331 3.43 -15.95 1.71
C CYS A 331 2.77 -15.15 0.57
N VAL A 332 1.67 -15.65 -0.01
CA VAL A 332 0.91 -14.94 -1.05
C VAL A 332 0.36 -13.60 -0.51
N LYS A 333 -0.17 -13.59 0.71
CA LYS A 333 -0.62 -12.36 1.39
C LYS A 333 0.51 -11.35 1.58
N LEU A 334 1.69 -11.79 2.02
CA LEU A 334 2.87 -10.94 2.19
C LEU A 334 3.33 -10.34 0.86
N ASN A 335 3.39 -11.15 -0.19
CA ASN A 335 3.74 -10.66 -1.53
C ASN A 335 2.71 -9.66 -2.05
N THR A 336 1.43 -9.89 -1.79
CA THR A 336 0.34 -9.00 -2.19
C THR A 336 0.44 -7.65 -1.47
N LEU A 337 0.78 -7.65 -0.18
CA LEU A 337 1.01 -6.42 0.58
C LEU A 337 2.23 -5.63 0.08
N GLN A 338 3.30 -6.33 -0.30
CA GLN A 338 4.46 -5.70 -0.93
C GLN A 338 4.07 -5.11 -2.30
N TYR A 339 3.33 -5.86 -3.12
CA TYR A 339 2.84 -5.40 -4.41
C TYR A 339 1.96 -4.15 -4.29
N ILE A 340 1.04 -4.08 -3.31
CA ILE A 340 0.22 -2.89 -3.06
C ILE A 340 1.10 -1.65 -2.83
N ARG A 341 2.18 -1.79 -2.06
CA ARG A 341 3.10 -0.67 -1.79
C ARG A 341 3.81 -0.22 -3.06
N ASP A 342 4.35 -1.15 -3.83
CA ASP A 342 5.09 -0.85 -5.06
C ASP A 342 4.18 -0.25 -6.16
N GLN A 343 2.92 -0.72 -6.25
CA GLN A 343 1.92 -0.19 -7.17
C GLN A 343 1.42 1.19 -6.78
N LEU A 344 1.24 1.47 -5.48
CA LEU A 344 0.86 2.81 -5.01
C LEU A 344 1.89 3.86 -5.43
N ASP A 345 3.18 3.55 -5.34
CA ASP A 345 4.25 4.46 -5.77
C ASP A 345 4.18 4.69 -7.29
N THR A 346 3.91 3.63 -8.06
CA THR A 346 3.76 3.74 -9.53
C THR A 346 2.54 4.58 -9.93
N ILE A 347 1.41 4.38 -9.26
CA ILE A 347 0.17 5.12 -9.51
C ILE A 347 0.30 6.57 -9.08
N GLU A 348 0.92 6.85 -7.93
CA GLU A 348 1.18 8.21 -7.47
C GLU A 348 1.97 9.00 -8.52
N GLU A 349 3.10 8.46 -8.97
CA GLU A 349 3.93 9.10 -10.00
C GLU A 349 3.19 9.24 -11.33
N GLY A 350 2.42 8.23 -11.73
CA GLY A 350 1.59 8.27 -12.95
C GLY A 350 0.54 9.38 -12.91
N ILE A 351 -0.21 9.49 -11.80
CA ILE A 351 -1.22 10.53 -11.63
C ILE A 351 -0.56 11.92 -11.58
N LYS A 352 0.56 12.08 -10.87
CA LYS A 352 1.30 13.36 -10.83
C LYS A 352 1.73 13.78 -12.22
N GLN A 353 2.27 12.85 -13.02
CA GLN A 353 2.70 13.14 -14.38
C GLN A 353 1.52 13.55 -15.28
N SER A 354 0.39 12.83 -15.22
CA SER A 354 -0.82 13.21 -15.97
C SER A 354 -1.42 14.54 -15.48
N TRP A 355 -1.25 14.89 -14.21
CA TRP A 355 -1.73 16.15 -13.65
C TRP A 355 -0.96 17.37 -14.18
N VAL A 356 0.33 17.24 -14.49
CA VAL A 356 1.12 18.31 -15.13
C VAL A 356 0.52 18.73 -16.48
N ASP A 357 0.00 17.77 -17.25
CA ASP A 357 -0.67 18.05 -18.53
C ASP A 357 -1.99 18.82 -18.31
N VAL A 358 -2.74 18.47 -17.26
CA VAL A 358 -3.96 19.21 -16.87
C VAL A 358 -3.61 20.65 -16.46
N GLN A 359 -2.58 20.85 -15.65
CA GLN A 359 -2.14 22.19 -15.23
C GLN A 359 -1.68 23.03 -16.43
N SER A 360 -1.01 22.42 -17.39
CA SER A 360 -0.60 23.08 -18.63
C SER A 360 -1.81 23.55 -19.44
N ALA A 361 -2.86 22.72 -19.52
CA ALA A 361 -4.12 23.09 -20.16
C ALA A 361 -4.84 24.23 -19.42
N VAL A 362 -4.88 24.19 -18.08
CA VAL A 362 -5.45 25.27 -17.25
C VAL A 362 -4.69 26.58 -17.48
N GLY A 363 -3.35 26.55 -17.51
CA GLY A 363 -2.53 27.72 -17.79
C GLY A 363 -2.82 28.36 -19.15
N LEU A 364 -3.14 27.57 -20.17
CA LEU A 364 -3.56 28.08 -21.48
C LEU A 364 -4.92 28.78 -21.44
N LEU A 365 -5.87 28.29 -20.63
CA LEU A 365 -7.19 28.94 -20.45
C LEU A 365 -7.08 30.20 -19.58
N ASP A 366 -6.22 30.19 -18.56
CA ASP A 366 -5.90 31.37 -17.77
C ASP A 366 -5.25 32.45 -18.64
N TYR A 367 -4.39 32.08 -19.59
CA TYR A 367 -3.83 33.00 -20.58
C TYR A 367 -4.93 33.70 -21.39
N LEU A 368 -5.96 32.98 -21.85
CA LEU A 368 -7.12 33.60 -22.53
C LEU A 368 -7.83 34.59 -21.60
N SER A 369 -8.01 34.24 -20.33
CA SER A 369 -8.63 35.12 -19.34
C SER A 369 -7.82 36.39 -19.09
N CYS A 370 -6.50 36.28 -18.91
CA CYS A 370 -5.60 37.39 -18.63
C CYS A 370 -5.50 38.39 -19.78
N MET A 371 -5.63 37.94 -21.03
CA MET A 371 -5.70 38.84 -22.18
C MET A 371 -6.86 39.85 -22.01
N THR A 372 -8.01 39.42 -21.45
CA THR A 372 -9.22 40.24 -21.34
C THR A 372 -9.18 41.30 -20.22
N SER A 373 -8.20 41.24 -19.32
CA SER A 373 -8.09 42.13 -18.16
C SER A 373 -6.92 43.10 -18.32
N GLU A 374 -7.22 44.36 -18.60
CA GLU A 374 -6.26 45.45 -18.37
C GLU A 374 -5.99 45.57 -16.86
N GLY A 375 -4.98 44.84 -16.37
CA GLY A 375 -4.37 45.11 -15.06
C GLY A 375 -4.69 44.16 -13.88
N ALA A 376 -5.00 42.88 -14.11
CA ALA A 376 -5.04 41.91 -13.00
C ALA A 376 -3.65 41.29 -12.75
N THR A 377 -3.10 41.55 -11.56
CA THR A 377 -1.92 40.90 -11.01
C THR A 377 -2.04 39.39 -11.12
N SER A 378 -0.99 38.74 -11.64
CA SER A 378 -0.82 37.29 -11.66
C SER A 378 -1.21 36.72 -10.30
N LYS A 379 -2.35 36.02 -10.23
CA LYS A 379 -2.58 35.11 -9.11
C LYS A 379 -1.48 34.07 -9.23
N SER A 380 -0.53 34.13 -8.31
CA SER A 380 0.50 33.09 -8.15
C SER A 380 -0.20 31.74 -8.23
N SER A 381 0.28 30.89 -9.13
CA SER A 381 -0.03 29.47 -9.14
C SER A 381 0.00 28.97 -7.69
N PRO A 382 -0.99 28.17 -7.24
CA PRO A 382 -0.89 27.55 -5.93
C PRO A 382 0.44 26.79 -5.92
N SER A 383 1.28 27.11 -4.94
CA SER A 383 2.58 26.48 -4.76
C SER A 383 2.44 24.95 -4.81
N ASP A 384 3.43 24.28 -5.40
CA ASP A 384 3.51 22.80 -5.46
C ASP A 384 3.25 22.12 -4.10
N GLU A 385 3.47 22.84 -3.00
CA GLU A 385 3.12 22.42 -1.63
C GLU A 385 1.64 22.00 -1.45
N SER A 386 0.70 22.40 -2.32
CA SER A 386 -0.71 22.01 -2.19
C SER A 386 -1.09 20.66 -2.82
N ILE A 387 -0.31 20.14 -3.78
CA ILE A 387 -0.64 18.91 -4.51
C ILE A 387 -0.01 17.70 -3.84
N ASP A 388 1.26 17.80 -3.44
CA ASP A 388 1.93 16.73 -2.69
C ASP A 388 1.19 16.42 -1.37
N GLU A 389 0.61 17.43 -0.73
CA GLU A 389 -0.26 17.25 0.44
C GLU A 389 -1.47 16.35 0.16
N LEU A 390 -2.01 16.32 -1.05
CA LEU A 390 -3.15 15.45 -1.40
C LEU A 390 -2.76 13.97 -1.43
N PHE A 391 -1.53 13.66 -1.82
CA PHE A 391 -1.04 12.28 -1.93
C PHE A 391 -0.67 11.66 -0.59
N THR A 392 -0.59 12.46 0.48
CA THR A 392 -0.45 11.95 1.86
C THR A 392 -1.56 10.96 2.25
N ILE A 393 -2.70 10.97 1.55
CA ILE A 393 -3.77 9.98 1.73
C ILE A 393 -3.32 8.55 1.42
N PHE A 394 -2.35 8.35 0.52
CA PHE A 394 -1.76 7.04 0.24
C PHE A 394 -0.86 6.55 1.36
N ASP A 395 -0.28 7.44 2.17
CA ASP A 395 0.59 7.06 3.28
C ASP A 395 -0.16 6.26 4.35
N ASP A 396 -1.45 6.54 4.54
CA ASP A 396 -2.30 5.74 5.43
C ASP A 396 -2.48 4.30 4.93
N VAL A 397 -2.61 4.11 3.62
CA VAL A 397 -2.69 2.78 2.99
C VAL A 397 -1.35 2.07 3.13
N ARG A 398 -0.24 2.73 2.81
CA ARG A 398 1.13 2.20 2.96
C ARG A 398 1.39 1.76 4.40
N ARG A 399 1.09 2.62 5.37
CA ARG A 399 1.25 2.35 6.81
C ARG A 399 0.41 1.15 7.25
N THR A 400 -0.84 1.06 6.78
CA THR A 400 -1.72 -0.07 7.09
C THR A 400 -1.17 -1.37 6.50
N ALA A 401 -0.71 -1.36 5.25
CA ALA A 401 -0.09 -2.52 4.62
C ALA A 401 1.18 -3.00 5.36
N VAL A 402 2.01 -2.07 5.83
CA VAL A 402 3.20 -2.39 6.66
C VAL A 402 2.78 -3.01 8.00
N ASN A 403 1.78 -2.46 8.69
CA ASN A 403 1.28 -3.00 9.95
C ASN A 403 0.73 -4.42 9.80
N ILE A 404 -0.01 -4.70 8.71
CA ILE A 404 -0.51 -6.04 8.41
C ILE A 404 0.65 -6.98 8.07
N THR A 405 1.63 -6.50 7.29
CA THR A 405 2.86 -7.25 6.98
C THR A 405 3.57 -7.71 8.26
N ASP A 406 3.76 -6.81 9.22
CA ASP A 406 4.42 -7.13 10.48
C ASP A 406 3.60 -8.10 11.33
N THR A 407 2.26 -7.95 11.34
CA THR A 407 1.34 -8.90 11.98
C THR A 407 1.51 -10.31 11.39
N ILE A 408 1.49 -10.45 10.06
CA ILE A 408 1.65 -11.75 9.38
C ILE A 408 3.05 -12.33 9.65
N LEU A 409 4.10 -11.51 9.57
CA LEU A 409 5.48 -11.94 9.87
C LEU A 409 5.62 -12.46 11.30
N ASN A 410 4.97 -11.82 12.27
CA ASN A 410 4.96 -12.29 13.67
C ASN A 410 4.15 -13.59 13.87
N PHE A 411 3.24 -13.89 12.95
CA PHE A 411 2.38 -15.07 13.01
C PHE A 411 2.94 -16.28 12.26
N ILE A 412 3.52 -16.10 11.07
CA ILE A 412 3.88 -17.19 10.14
C ILE A 412 4.79 -18.25 10.75
N GLY A 413 5.83 -17.85 11.49
CA GLY A 413 6.70 -18.80 12.19
C GLY A 413 5.97 -19.56 13.29
N THR A 414 5.09 -18.88 14.03
CA THR A 414 4.28 -19.53 15.08
C THR A 414 3.29 -20.51 14.47
N ARG A 415 2.70 -20.17 13.33
CA ARG A 415 1.86 -21.07 12.55
C ARG A 415 2.62 -22.32 12.13
N ALA A 416 3.77 -22.17 11.49
CA ALA A 416 4.57 -23.29 11.03
C ALA A 416 4.96 -24.23 12.19
N VAL A 417 5.49 -23.68 13.28
CA VAL A 417 6.10 -24.49 14.36
C VAL A 417 5.10 -24.96 15.40
N PHE A 418 4.24 -24.07 15.91
CA PHE A 418 3.34 -24.37 17.03
C PHE A 418 1.98 -24.92 16.57
N TRP A 419 1.70 -24.88 15.27
CA TRP A 419 0.52 -25.51 14.70
C TRP A 419 0.90 -26.66 13.76
N ASP A 420 1.54 -26.37 12.63
CA ASP A 420 1.72 -27.36 11.56
C ASP A 420 2.67 -28.49 12.00
N MET A 421 3.77 -28.16 12.69
CA MET A 421 4.77 -29.12 13.17
C MET A 421 4.69 -29.41 14.68
N ARG A 422 3.54 -29.09 15.31
CA ARG A 422 3.35 -29.18 16.76
C ARG A 422 3.65 -30.56 17.31
N ASP A 423 3.18 -31.60 16.63
CA ASP A 423 3.27 -32.97 17.12
C ASP A 423 4.71 -33.51 17.02
N LEU A 424 5.46 -33.09 15.99
CA LEU A 424 6.87 -33.45 15.81
C LEU A 424 7.76 -32.73 16.83
N LEU A 425 7.68 -31.40 16.90
CA LEU A 425 8.57 -30.63 17.78
C LEU A 425 8.12 -30.69 19.24
N LEU A 426 6.89 -30.26 19.55
CA LEU A 426 6.47 -30.04 20.94
C LEU A 426 6.08 -31.33 21.66
N PHE A 427 5.59 -32.34 20.95
CA PHE A 427 5.09 -33.59 21.58
C PHE A 427 5.96 -34.82 21.35
N SER A 428 6.90 -34.80 20.41
CA SER A 428 7.77 -35.95 20.13
C SER A 428 9.22 -35.73 20.55
N LEU A 429 9.81 -34.55 20.29
CA LEU A 429 11.22 -34.28 20.62
C LEU A 429 11.53 -34.58 22.09
N TYR A 430 12.56 -35.40 22.33
CA TYR A 430 13.05 -35.86 23.64
C TYR A 430 12.03 -36.55 24.55
N ARG A 431 10.88 -36.97 24.02
CA ARG A 431 9.90 -37.69 24.81
C ARG A 431 10.49 -39.03 25.24
N THR A 432 10.42 -39.33 26.53
CA THR A 432 10.95 -40.57 27.15
C THR A 432 12.48 -40.61 27.28
N SER A 433 13.24 -40.36 26.21
CA SER A 433 14.69 -40.16 26.27
C SER A 433 15.20 -39.28 25.13
N VAL A 434 16.35 -38.64 25.31
CA VAL A 434 16.99 -37.82 24.27
C VAL A 434 17.49 -38.69 23.12
N GLU A 435 18.18 -39.79 23.42
CA GLU A 435 18.74 -40.72 22.43
C GLU A 435 17.71 -41.28 21.44
N SER A 436 16.46 -41.51 21.88
CA SER A 436 15.44 -42.16 21.04
C SER A 436 14.55 -41.17 20.26
N ALA A 437 14.56 -39.89 20.60
CA ALA A 437 13.68 -38.88 20.03
C ALA A 437 14.45 -37.59 19.72
N ARG A 438 15.37 -37.69 18.75
CA ARG A 438 16.30 -36.63 18.33
C ARG A 438 15.66 -35.61 17.39
N MET A 439 16.32 -34.47 17.21
CA MET A 439 15.89 -33.41 16.29
C MET A 439 15.78 -33.85 14.82
N GLU A 440 16.52 -34.90 14.43
CA GLU A 440 16.51 -35.47 13.07
C GLU A 440 15.11 -35.78 12.53
N ILE A 441 14.15 -36.14 13.40
CA ILE A 441 12.76 -36.42 12.97
C ILE A 441 11.99 -35.16 12.52
N PHE A 442 12.45 -33.99 12.95
CA PHE A 442 11.84 -32.70 12.67
C PHE A 442 12.43 -32.04 11.41
N ILE A 443 13.73 -32.26 11.14
CA ILE A 443 14.49 -31.60 10.05
C ILE A 443 13.82 -31.71 8.68
N PRO A 444 13.40 -32.89 8.17
CA PRO A 444 12.81 -32.99 6.84
C PRO A 444 11.52 -32.18 6.67
N THR A 445 10.75 -32.01 7.75
CA THR A 445 9.48 -31.27 7.70
C THR A 445 9.73 -29.76 7.68
N ILE A 446 10.71 -29.27 8.45
CA ILE A 446 11.08 -27.85 8.41
C ILE A 446 11.77 -27.48 7.09
N GLU A 447 12.58 -28.37 6.50
CA GLU A 447 13.12 -28.21 5.15
C GLU A 447 12.00 -28.01 4.12
N GLN A 448 10.99 -28.87 4.12
CA GLN A 448 9.84 -28.74 3.23
C GLN A 448 9.09 -27.41 3.40
N VAL A 449 8.97 -26.91 4.63
CA VAL A 449 8.35 -25.59 4.91
C VAL A 449 9.23 -24.47 4.37
N LEU A 450 10.55 -24.55 4.55
CA LEU A 450 11.49 -23.55 4.03
C LEU A 450 11.51 -23.53 2.50
N ASP A 451 11.46 -24.70 1.85
CA ASP A 451 11.35 -24.81 0.40
C ASP A 451 10.08 -24.14 -0.11
N GLN A 452 8.92 -24.43 0.51
CA GLN A 452 7.65 -23.76 0.17
C GLN A 452 7.72 -22.24 0.34
N VAL A 453 8.36 -21.76 1.41
CA VAL A 453 8.56 -20.33 1.64
C VAL A 453 9.42 -19.73 0.54
N CYS A 454 10.55 -20.33 0.21
CA CYS A 454 11.46 -19.86 -0.84
C CYS A 454 10.80 -19.88 -2.23
N ASP A 455 10.01 -20.90 -2.52
CA ASP A 455 9.26 -21.03 -3.78
C ASP A 455 8.18 -19.95 -3.92
N LEU A 456 7.59 -19.49 -2.82
CA LEU A 456 6.46 -18.57 -2.84
C LEU A 456 6.80 -17.12 -2.53
N ILE A 457 7.75 -16.83 -1.64
CA ILE A 457 8.01 -15.45 -1.20
C ILE A 457 8.84 -14.68 -2.24
N VAL A 458 8.68 -13.34 -2.26
CA VAL A 458 9.58 -12.44 -3.00
C VAL A 458 10.88 -12.20 -2.23
N ASP A 459 11.97 -11.96 -2.95
CA ASP A 459 13.34 -11.88 -2.41
C ASP A 459 13.48 -10.86 -1.26
N VAL A 460 12.83 -9.70 -1.38
CA VAL A 460 12.86 -8.60 -0.39
C VAL A 460 12.31 -9.03 0.99
N LEU A 461 11.45 -10.06 1.03
CA LEU A 461 10.83 -10.56 2.25
C LEU A 461 11.41 -11.90 2.73
N ARG A 462 12.20 -12.60 1.90
CA ARG A 462 12.70 -13.96 2.15
C ARG A 462 13.33 -14.09 3.53
N ASP A 463 14.36 -13.31 3.81
CA ASP A 463 15.10 -13.41 5.07
C ASP A 463 14.26 -13.03 6.28
N ARG A 464 13.33 -12.08 6.13
CA ARG A 464 12.40 -11.70 7.20
C ARG A 464 11.49 -12.87 7.57
N VAL A 465 10.97 -13.60 6.58
CA VAL A 465 10.11 -14.76 6.82
C VAL A 465 10.91 -15.91 7.42
N VAL A 466 12.05 -16.27 6.83
CA VAL A 466 12.92 -17.36 7.31
C VAL A 466 13.38 -17.10 8.74
N LEU A 467 13.74 -15.86 9.09
CA LEU A 467 14.08 -15.47 10.46
C LEU A 467 12.93 -15.70 11.44
N ARG A 468 11.69 -15.38 11.05
CA ARG A 468 10.51 -15.59 11.91
C ARG A 468 10.24 -17.07 12.14
N VAL A 469 10.48 -17.92 11.14
CA VAL A 469 10.41 -19.38 11.29
C VAL A 469 11.52 -19.87 12.22
N PHE A 470 12.76 -19.39 12.07
CA PHE A 470 13.88 -19.73 12.96
C PHE A 470 13.60 -19.35 14.42
N GLN A 471 13.14 -18.12 14.65
CA GLN A 471 12.75 -17.62 15.97
C GLN A 471 11.67 -18.51 16.61
N ALA A 472 10.68 -18.93 15.83
CA ALA A 472 9.65 -19.84 16.32
C ALA A 472 10.23 -21.24 16.64
N CYS A 473 11.21 -21.73 15.88
CA CYS A 473 11.91 -22.98 16.20
C CYS A 473 12.69 -22.85 17.51
N MET A 474 13.39 -21.74 17.75
CA MET A 474 14.07 -21.47 19.02
C MET A 474 13.09 -21.39 20.19
N GLU A 475 11.97 -20.70 20.02
CA GLU A 475 10.92 -20.66 21.05
C GLU A 475 10.33 -22.06 21.32
N GLY A 476 10.09 -22.85 20.28
CA GLY A 476 9.60 -24.22 20.39
C GLY A 476 10.61 -25.14 21.09
N PHE A 477 11.89 -25.03 20.74
CA PHE A 477 12.97 -25.78 21.38
C PHE A 477 13.09 -25.43 22.86
N ILE A 478 13.12 -24.14 23.22
CA ILE A 478 13.11 -23.68 24.61
C ILE A 478 11.87 -24.17 25.36
N TRP A 479 10.70 -24.19 24.71
CA TRP A 479 9.49 -24.75 25.29
C TRP A 479 9.63 -26.23 25.59
N VAL A 480 10.23 -27.03 24.71
CA VAL A 480 10.51 -28.46 24.96
C VAL A 480 11.44 -28.65 26.16
N LEU A 481 12.46 -27.80 26.30
CA LEU A 481 13.42 -27.86 27.41
C LEU A 481 12.79 -27.52 28.76
N LEU A 482 11.96 -26.47 28.81
CA LEU A 482 11.50 -25.87 30.06
C LEU A 482 10.04 -26.21 30.42
N ASP A 483 9.18 -26.37 29.42
CA ASP A 483 7.74 -26.58 29.56
C ASP A 483 7.31 -27.89 28.86
N GLY A 484 8.24 -28.82 28.62
CA GLY A 484 7.99 -30.05 27.89
C GLY A 484 7.21 -31.12 28.67
N GLY A 485 6.86 -30.85 29.92
CA GLY A 485 6.04 -31.72 30.77
C GLY A 485 6.75 -32.98 31.31
N PRO A 486 6.06 -33.77 32.14
CA PRO A 486 6.64 -34.86 32.95
C PRO A 486 7.23 -36.02 32.12
N SER A 487 6.95 -36.04 30.82
CA SER A 487 7.46 -37.07 29.91
C SER A 487 8.96 -36.91 29.59
N ARG A 488 9.56 -35.78 29.98
CA ARG A 488 10.93 -35.39 29.67
C ARG A 488 11.74 -35.17 30.95
N ALA A 489 12.83 -35.90 31.08
CA ALA A 489 13.83 -35.72 32.12
C ALA A 489 15.23 -35.94 31.54
N PHE A 490 16.15 -35.02 31.81
CA PHE A 490 17.45 -34.93 31.15
C PHE A 490 18.60 -35.26 32.11
N LEU A 491 19.53 -36.09 31.65
CA LEU A 491 20.82 -36.35 32.29
C LEU A 491 21.86 -35.33 31.81
N GLU A 492 22.95 -35.21 32.56
CA GLU A 492 24.12 -34.42 32.13
C GLU A 492 24.73 -34.96 30.82
N THR A 493 24.72 -36.28 30.64
CA THR A 493 25.22 -36.94 29.42
C THR A 493 24.37 -36.65 28.19
N ASP A 494 23.08 -36.36 28.36
CA ASP A 494 22.17 -36.07 27.25
C ASP A 494 22.47 -34.71 26.61
N VAL A 495 23.07 -33.79 27.35
CA VAL A 495 23.27 -32.39 26.92
C VAL A 495 24.13 -32.29 25.66
N ASN A 496 25.12 -33.17 25.48
CA ASN A 496 25.93 -33.17 24.27
C ASN A 496 25.08 -33.47 23.02
N LEU A 497 24.21 -34.48 23.09
CA LEU A 497 23.29 -34.81 22.01
C LEU A 497 22.31 -33.65 21.73
N MET A 498 21.87 -32.95 22.78
CA MET A 498 20.99 -31.78 22.63
C MET A 498 21.71 -30.57 22.03
N LYS A 499 23.02 -30.42 22.27
CA LYS A 499 23.86 -29.40 21.63
C LYS A 499 24.10 -29.73 20.16
N ASP A 500 24.33 -30.99 19.83
CA ASP A 500 24.43 -31.45 18.43
C ASP A 500 23.11 -31.19 17.68
N ASP A 501 21.97 -31.44 18.31
CA ASP A 501 20.63 -31.17 17.77
C ASP A 501 20.38 -29.66 17.54
N LEU A 502 20.87 -28.80 18.44
CA LEU A 502 20.82 -27.34 18.25
C LEU A 502 21.75 -26.89 17.10
N ALA A 503 22.94 -27.48 16.98
CA ALA A 503 23.87 -27.20 15.89
C ALA A 503 23.27 -27.58 14.53
N MET A 504 22.66 -28.77 14.43
CA MET A 504 21.95 -29.23 13.23
C MET A 504 20.86 -28.23 12.79
N LEU A 505 20.08 -27.73 13.74
CA LEU A 505 19.05 -26.74 13.45
C LEU A 505 19.64 -25.38 13.04
N LYS A 506 20.79 -24.97 13.58
CA LYS A 506 21.48 -23.75 13.16
C LYS A 506 22.05 -23.88 11.74
N ASP A 507 22.71 -24.99 11.45
CA ASP A 507 23.33 -25.27 10.16
C ASP A 507 22.28 -25.28 9.03
N LEU A 508 21.11 -25.86 9.29
CA LEU A 508 19.96 -25.83 8.38
C LEU A 508 19.60 -24.40 7.93
N PHE A 509 19.52 -23.45 8.87
CA PHE A 509 19.11 -22.08 8.55
C PHE A 509 20.26 -21.22 8.04
N ILE A 510 21.52 -21.61 8.26
CA ILE A 510 22.70 -21.03 7.60
C ILE A 510 22.76 -21.47 6.13
N ALA A 511 22.37 -22.72 5.85
CA ALA A 511 22.28 -23.31 4.51
C ALA A 511 23.54 -23.07 3.67
N GLU A 512 24.71 -23.42 4.21
CA GLU A 512 26.01 -23.23 3.56
C GLU A 512 26.29 -21.77 3.09
N GLY A 513 25.69 -20.80 3.78
CA GLY A 513 25.81 -19.37 3.47
C GLY A 513 24.78 -18.83 2.48
N GLN A 514 23.85 -19.67 1.99
CA GLN A 514 22.71 -19.23 1.17
C GLN A 514 21.50 -18.79 2.01
N GLY A 515 21.48 -19.14 3.30
CA GLY A 515 20.41 -18.85 4.26
C GLY A 515 20.60 -17.54 5.01
N LEU A 516 20.34 -17.56 6.31
CA LEU A 516 20.48 -16.40 7.20
C LEU A 516 21.94 -16.17 7.62
N PRO A 517 22.33 -14.92 7.91
CA PRO A 517 23.66 -14.61 8.45
C PRO A 517 23.95 -15.33 9.77
N SER A 518 25.16 -15.88 9.89
CA SER A 518 25.55 -16.67 11.06
C SER A 518 25.47 -15.90 12.38
N ASP A 519 25.79 -14.60 12.38
CA ASP A 519 25.71 -13.74 13.57
C ASP A 519 24.27 -13.56 14.08
N VAL A 520 23.30 -13.48 13.15
CA VAL A 520 21.87 -13.44 13.49
C VAL A 520 21.43 -14.78 14.09
N ILE A 521 21.85 -15.90 13.49
CA ILE A 521 21.55 -17.25 13.99
C ILE A 521 22.10 -17.46 15.41
N GLU A 522 23.36 -17.11 15.65
CA GLU A 522 24.00 -17.23 16.97
C GLU A 522 23.29 -16.37 18.02
N LYS A 523 22.90 -15.15 17.64
CA LYS A 523 22.20 -14.23 18.54
C LYS A 523 20.86 -14.79 18.99
N GLU A 524 20.05 -15.28 18.06
CA GLU A 524 18.72 -15.83 18.36
C GLU A 524 18.80 -17.18 19.10
N ALA A 525 19.82 -18.00 18.82
CA ALA A 525 20.04 -19.28 19.50
C ALA A 525 20.65 -19.15 20.91
N LYS A 526 21.18 -17.98 21.27
CA LYS A 526 21.93 -17.76 22.53
C LYS A 526 21.19 -18.21 23.78
N LEU A 527 19.90 -17.91 23.91
CA LEU A 527 19.13 -18.29 25.10
C LEU A 527 18.98 -19.82 25.21
N ALA A 528 18.76 -20.51 24.09
CA ALA A 528 18.69 -21.96 24.07
C ALA A 528 20.03 -22.58 24.50
N GLN A 529 21.14 -22.08 23.96
CA GLN A 529 22.48 -22.52 24.33
C GLN A 529 22.75 -22.35 25.84
N GLN A 530 22.40 -21.20 26.40
CA GLN A 530 22.59 -20.93 27.82
C GLN A 530 21.71 -21.82 28.71
N ILE A 531 20.50 -22.17 28.27
CA ILE A 531 19.63 -23.13 28.98
C ILE A 531 20.25 -24.53 28.95
N LEU A 532 20.80 -24.97 27.82
CA LEU A 532 21.51 -26.25 27.73
C LEU A 532 22.71 -26.29 28.69
N ASP A 533 23.45 -25.18 28.81
CA ASP A 533 24.58 -25.09 29.74
C ASP A 533 24.14 -25.20 31.22
N LEU A 534 22.91 -24.79 31.58
CA LEU A 534 22.37 -25.03 32.92
C LEU A 534 22.18 -26.53 33.21
N TYR A 535 21.80 -27.34 32.23
CA TYR A 535 21.63 -28.78 32.44
C TYR A 535 22.95 -29.51 32.69
N VAL A 536 24.10 -28.92 32.30
CA VAL A 536 25.44 -29.43 32.64
C VAL A 536 25.76 -29.24 34.12
N LEU A 537 25.23 -28.19 34.75
CA LEU A 537 25.52 -27.89 36.15
C LEU A 537 24.93 -28.94 37.10
N LYS A 538 25.61 -29.17 38.24
CA LYS A 538 25.09 -30.00 39.33
C LYS A 538 23.83 -29.37 39.92
N ALA A 539 22.91 -30.22 40.41
CA ALA A 539 21.64 -29.78 40.98
C ALA A 539 21.83 -28.75 42.11
N ASP A 540 22.79 -28.98 43.02
CA ASP A 540 23.10 -28.07 44.13
C ASP A 540 23.47 -26.65 43.66
N THR A 541 24.24 -26.55 42.56
CA THR A 541 24.62 -25.26 41.98
C THR A 541 23.42 -24.51 41.42
N ILE A 542 22.50 -25.22 40.75
CA ILE A 542 21.27 -24.61 40.21
C ILE A 542 20.34 -24.19 41.35
N ILE A 543 20.27 -24.98 42.43
CA ILE A 543 19.52 -24.62 43.64
C ILE A 543 20.10 -23.35 44.27
N ASP A 544 21.42 -23.24 44.42
CA ASP A 544 22.05 -22.02 44.96
C ASP A 544 21.76 -20.79 44.08
N LEU A 545 21.79 -20.95 42.75
CA LEU A 545 21.43 -19.89 41.81
C LEU A 545 19.95 -19.50 41.96
N LEU A 546 19.05 -20.46 42.11
CA LEU A 546 17.62 -20.24 42.32
C LEU A 546 17.36 -19.48 43.62
N MET A 547 18.02 -19.88 44.71
CA MET A 547 17.91 -19.23 46.01
C MET A 547 18.36 -17.77 45.93
N LYS A 548 19.54 -17.51 45.35
CA LYS A 548 20.04 -16.15 45.10
C LYS A 548 19.07 -15.34 44.25
N ALA A 549 18.55 -15.90 43.15
CA ALA A 549 17.60 -15.20 42.29
C ALA A 549 16.28 -14.87 43.02
N SER A 550 15.82 -15.76 43.90
CA SER A 550 14.59 -15.56 44.68
C SER A 550 14.72 -14.46 45.74
N GLU A 551 15.91 -14.29 46.33
CA GLU A 551 16.22 -13.20 47.27
C GLU A 551 16.13 -11.81 46.61
N HIS A 552 16.37 -11.73 45.30
CA HIS A 552 16.32 -10.47 44.55
C HIS A 552 14.90 -10.15 44.00
N MET A 553 13.97 -11.11 43.98
CA MET A 553 12.59 -10.90 43.51
C MET A 553 11.66 -10.25 44.54
N SER A 554 12.05 -10.13 45.81
CA SER A 554 11.19 -9.51 46.85
C SER A 554 10.94 -8.00 46.64
N HIS A 555 11.58 -7.37 45.65
CA HIS A 555 11.48 -5.92 45.39
C HIS A 555 10.84 -5.53 44.04
N HIS A 556 10.43 -6.47 43.18
CA HIS A 556 9.79 -6.12 41.91
C HIS A 556 8.39 -6.75 41.78
N LEU A 557 7.39 -5.93 42.07
CA LEU A 557 5.98 -6.23 41.84
C LEU A 557 5.60 -5.77 40.42
N GLU A 558 5.75 -6.62 39.40
CA GLU A 558 5.04 -6.40 38.13
C GLU A 558 4.23 -7.64 37.71
N PRO A 559 2.97 -7.46 37.28
CA PRO A 559 2.12 -8.55 36.83
C PRO A 559 2.53 -8.99 35.41
N ALA A 560 3.02 -10.22 35.30
CA ALA A 560 3.56 -10.78 34.07
C ALA A 560 2.50 -10.91 32.96
N THR A 561 2.50 -9.96 32.03
CA THR A 561 2.08 -10.18 30.66
C THR A 561 3.32 -10.51 29.82
N ALA A 562 3.32 -11.71 29.22
CA ALA A 562 4.20 -12.17 28.15
C ALA A 562 5.72 -11.85 28.20
N ARG A 563 6.50 -12.87 28.56
CA ARG A 563 7.71 -13.32 27.82
C ARG A 563 8.90 -12.35 27.67
N ARG A 564 9.72 -12.24 28.72
CA ARG A 564 11.19 -12.27 28.54
C ARG A 564 11.78 -13.26 29.55
N ARG A 565 12.02 -14.50 29.09
CA ARG A 565 12.70 -15.53 29.89
C ARG A 565 14.18 -15.20 29.94
N ASN A 566 14.75 -15.15 31.15
CA ASN A 566 16.18 -15.00 31.37
C ASN A 566 16.73 -16.31 31.95
N VAL A 567 17.98 -16.64 31.64
CA VAL A 567 18.71 -17.81 32.15
C VAL A 567 18.78 -17.82 33.68
N HIS A 568 18.91 -16.64 34.28
CA HIS A 568 18.99 -16.47 35.74
C HIS A 568 17.64 -16.17 36.41
N ASP A 569 16.55 -16.22 35.66
CA ASP A 569 15.20 -16.05 36.21
C ASP A 569 14.79 -17.29 37.04
N VAL A 570 14.12 -17.04 38.16
CA VAL A 570 13.58 -18.06 39.07
C VAL A 570 12.70 -19.05 38.32
N HIS A 571 11.89 -18.58 37.37
CA HIS A 571 11.03 -19.44 36.57
C HIS A 571 11.78 -20.39 35.63
N THR A 572 12.92 -19.96 35.09
CA THR A 572 13.78 -20.79 34.23
C THR A 572 14.52 -21.83 35.07
N LEU A 573 15.18 -21.40 36.15
CA LEU A 573 15.94 -22.28 37.04
C LEU A 573 15.07 -23.35 37.69
N LEU A 574 13.85 -22.98 38.12
CA LEU A 574 12.87 -23.93 38.67
C LEU A 574 12.47 -24.99 37.64
N ARG A 575 12.20 -24.58 36.39
CA ARG A 575 11.84 -25.50 35.29
C ARG A 575 12.98 -26.42 34.91
N VAL A 576 14.22 -25.91 34.90
CA VAL A 576 15.42 -26.73 34.69
C VAL A 576 15.52 -27.81 35.76
N LEU A 577 15.34 -27.47 37.05
CA LEU A 577 15.33 -28.45 38.14
C LEU A 577 14.20 -29.48 38.00
N CYS A 578 13.01 -29.08 37.53
CA CYS A 578 11.88 -30.00 37.32
C CYS A 578 12.22 -31.08 36.29
N HIS A 579 12.93 -30.70 35.22
CA HIS A 579 13.32 -31.59 34.14
C HIS A 579 14.70 -32.23 34.33
N LYS A 580 15.47 -31.90 35.37
CA LYS A 580 16.76 -32.55 35.62
C LYS A 580 16.53 -33.93 36.25
N LYS A 581 17.12 -34.98 35.65
CA LYS A 581 17.04 -36.37 36.14
C LYS A 581 17.99 -36.56 37.33
N ASP A 582 17.67 -35.92 38.45
CA ASP A 582 18.51 -35.88 39.66
C ASP A 582 17.67 -36.01 40.96
N ASN A 583 18.13 -36.86 41.88
CA ASN A 583 17.43 -37.14 43.13
C ASN A 583 17.50 -35.99 44.14
N GLY A 584 18.59 -35.22 44.16
CA GLY A 584 18.76 -34.03 44.97
C GLY A 584 17.78 -32.93 44.54
N ALA A 585 17.71 -32.66 43.24
CA ALA A 585 16.74 -31.74 42.64
C ALA A 585 15.29 -32.15 42.98
N SER A 586 14.93 -33.43 42.81
CA SER A 586 13.59 -33.94 43.15
C SER A 586 13.26 -33.77 44.64
N THR A 587 14.22 -34.04 45.52
CA THR A 587 14.03 -33.90 46.98
C THR A 587 13.82 -32.44 47.37
N PHE A 588 14.62 -31.52 46.81
CA PHE A 588 14.46 -30.09 46.99
C PHE A 588 13.07 -29.61 46.54
N LEU A 589 12.65 -29.97 45.32
CA LEU A 589 11.34 -29.59 44.77
C LEU A 589 10.17 -30.17 45.57
N LYS A 590 10.33 -31.36 46.15
CA LYS A 590 9.34 -31.97 47.04
C LYS A 590 9.16 -31.15 48.32
N ILE A 591 10.26 -30.76 48.95
CA ILE A 591 10.25 -30.11 50.27
C ILE A 591 9.87 -28.64 50.15
N GLN A 592 10.48 -27.92 49.22
CA GLN A 592 10.26 -26.48 49.07
C GLN A 592 8.99 -26.21 48.28
N TYR A 593 8.82 -26.80 47.09
CA TYR A 593 7.70 -26.44 46.20
C TYR A 593 6.50 -27.39 46.28
N HIS A 594 6.58 -28.47 47.06
CA HIS A 594 5.50 -29.45 47.23
C HIS A 594 5.02 -30.06 45.89
N LEU A 595 5.92 -30.17 44.91
CA LEU A 595 5.55 -30.63 43.57
C LEU A 595 5.24 -32.15 43.54
N PRO A 596 4.21 -32.56 42.77
CA PRO A 596 3.87 -33.97 42.58
C PRO A 596 4.94 -34.68 41.73
N ARG A 597 5.02 -36.01 41.84
CA ARG A 597 5.93 -36.80 41.00
C ARG A 597 5.47 -36.79 39.56
N SER A 598 6.42 -36.86 38.63
CA SER A 598 6.14 -37.07 37.21
C SER A 598 5.38 -38.38 36.91
N SER A 599 5.48 -39.39 37.79
CA SER A 599 4.72 -40.65 37.70
C SER A 599 3.24 -40.50 38.04
N ASP A 600 2.90 -39.51 38.87
CA ASP A 600 1.57 -39.33 39.45
C ASP A 600 0.74 -38.33 38.61
N TYR A 601 1.30 -37.85 37.50
CA TYR A 601 0.72 -36.80 36.68
C TYR A 601 -0.63 -37.17 36.06
N ASP A 602 -0.85 -38.45 35.76
CA ASP A 602 -2.11 -38.94 35.19
C ASP A 602 -3.26 -38.98 36.22
N ASP A 603 -2.96 -38.83 37.53
CA ASP A 603 -3.93 -38.94 38.65
C ASP A 603 -4.35 -37.58 39.26
N VAL A 604 -3.81 -36.44 38.79
CA VAL A 604 -4.10 -35.11 39.36
C VAL A 604 -5.22 -34.41 38.57
N PRO A 605 -6.39 -34.12 39.19
CA PRO A 605 -7.43 -33.31 38.54
C PRO A 605 -6.91 -31.90 38.25
N VAL A 606 -7.04 -31.45 37.00
CA VAL A 606 -6.56 -30.14 36.49
C VAL A 606 -7.09 -28.93 37.30
N LYS A 607 -8.15 -29.10 38.10
CA LYS A 607 -8.76 -28.04 38.93
C LYS A 607 -7.99 -27.68 40.20
N ASP A 608 -7.11 -28.54 40.72
CA ASP A 608 -6.49 -28.34 42.05
C ASP A 608 -4.96 -28.10 42.04
N ALA A 609 -4.35 -27.94 40.85
CA ALA A 609 -2.90 -27.73 40.73
C ALA A 609 -2.52 -26.24 40.82
N PRO A 610 -1.57 -25.85 41.69
CA PRO A 610 -1.11 -24.46 41.75
C PRO A 610 -0.32 -24.12 40.48
N SER A 611 -0.92 -23.33 39.60
CA SER A 611 -0.25 -22.75 38.41
C SER A 611 0.67 -21.58 38.75
N LYS A 612 0.61 -21.07 40.00
CA LYS A 612 1.43 -19.96 40.51
C LYS A 612 2.56 -20.49 41.38
N VAL A 613 3.78 -20.03 41.08
CA VAL A 613 4.98 -20.27 41.90
C VAL A 613 4.88 -19.42 43.17
N PRO A 614 4.86 -20.01 44.38
CA PRO A 614 4.90 -19.24 45.61
C PRO A 614 6.26 -18.53 45.78
N ILE A 615 6.23 -17.29 46.28
CA ILE A 615 7.43 -16.48 46.52
C ILE A 615 8.08 -16.95 47.83
N PHE A 616 9.41 -16.98 47.88
CA PHE A 616 10.19 -17.53 49.00
C PHE A 616 9.87 -16.86 50.36
N SER A 617 9.46 -15.58 50.35
CA SER A 617 8.99 -14.85 51.54
C SER A 617 7.75 -15.47 52.18
N ASP A 618 6.86 -16.08 51.40
CA ASP A 618 5.64 -16.73 51.91
C ASP A 618 5.94 -18.09 52.57
N MET A 619 7.09 -18.67 52.23
CA MET A 619 7.51 -19.99 52.70
C MET A 619 8.28 -19.94 54.03
N LEU A 620 9.03 -18.87 54.28
CA LEU A 620 9.75 -18.64 55.54
C LEU A 620 8.83 -18.54 56.78
N ASN A 621 7.54 -18.26 56.60
CA ASN A 621 6.57 -18.17 57.68
C ASN A 621 6.02 -19.52 58.17
N ARG A 622 6.31 -20.64 57.48
CA ARG A 622 5.87 -21.98 57.87
C ARG A 622 7.01 -22.75 58.53
N GLY A 623 7.11 -22.59 59.85
CA GLY A 623 8.15 -23.23 60.66
C GLY A 623 8.08 -24.76 60.64
N ALA A 624 9.13 -25.39 60.15
CA ALA A 624 9.49 -26.77 60.47
C ALA A 624 11.01 -26.86 60.65
N SER A 625 11.45 -27.51 61.73
CA SER A 625 12.84 -27.71 62.11
C SER A 625 13.49 -28.80 61.25
N PHE A 626 14.69 -28.53 60.73
CA PHE A 626 15.42 -29.43 59.84
C PHE A 626 16.82 -29.78 60.37
N ASN A 627 17.20 -31.06 60.22
CA ASN A 627 18.56 -31.55 60.37
C ASN A 627 19.30 -31.45 59.02
N TRP A 628 20.20 -30.47 58.91
CA TRP A 628 21.06 -30.27 57.75
C TRP A 628 22.40 -31.01 57.92
N SER A 629 23.14 -31.23 56.82
CA SER A 629 24.57 -31.58 56.85
C SER A 629 25.41 -30.46 57.48
N GLU A 630 26.58 -30.75 58.07
CA GLU A 630 27.40 -29.78 58.81
C GLU A 630 27.70 -28.49 58.02
N THR A 631 27.95 -28.62 56.71
CA THR A 631 28.20 -27.48 55.81
C THR A 631 26.94 -26.64 55.59
N GLY A 632 25.76 -27.28 55.48
CA GLY A 632 24.47 -26.60 55.37
C GLY A 632 24.04 -25.92 56.68
N GLN A 633 24.37 -26.49 57.83
CA GLN A 633 24.14 -25.87 59.15
C GLN A 633 24.97 -24.61 59.34
N GLN A 634 26.21 -24.58 58.83
CA GLN A 634 27.11 -23.43 58.93
C GLN A 634 26.58 -22.25 58.08
N SER A 635 26.19 -22.51 56.84
CA SER A 635 25.59 -21.51 55.93
C SER A 635 24.27 -20.96 56.47
N PHE A 636 23.40 -21.82 57.01
CA PHE A 636 22.13 -21.42 57.61
C PHE A 636 22.31 -20.60 58.90
N ARG A 637 23.30 -20.93 59.74
CA ARG A 637 23.64 -20.13 60.95
C ARG A 637 24.19 -18.75 60.59
N ILE A 638 25.02 -18.64 59.56
CA ILE A 638 25.57 -17.36 59.08
C ILE A 638 24.44 -16.49 58.50
N MET A 639 23.53 -17.08 57.74
CA MET A 639 22.38 -16.40 57.14
C MET A 639 21.38 -15.91 58.21
N LYS A 640 21.06 -16.74 59.21
CA LYS A 640 20.20 -16.36 60.34
C LYS A 640 20.78 -15.21 61.17
N LYS A 641 22.11 -15.19 61.35
CA LYS A 641 22.81 -14.11 62.08
C LYS A 641 22.79 -12.78 61.30
N LYS A 642 22.98 -12.82 59.98
CA LYS A 642 22.86 -11.63 59.12
C LYS A 642 21.44 -11.08 59.06
N LEU A 643 20.42 -11.94 59.06
CA LEU A 643 19.01 -11.51 59.10
C LEU A 643 18.60 -10.91 60.45
N GLN A 644 19.16 -11.38 61.57
CA GLN A 644 18.95 -10.75 62.88
C GLN A 644 19.71 -9.43 63.04
N GLU A 645 20.88 -9.29 62.42
CA GLU A 645 21.62 -8.01 62.40
C GLU A 645 20.94 -6.97 61.50
N ALA A 646 20.23 -7.38 60.45
CA ALA A 646 19.46 -6.50 59.56
C ALA A 646 18.08 -6.08 60.10
N SER A 647 17.56 -6.72 61.15
CA SER A 647 16.29 -6.33 61.79
C SER A 647 16.45 -5.30 62.94
N TRP A 648 17.70 -4.88 63.23
CA TRP A 648 18.03 -3.90 64.28
C TRP A 648 18.75 -2.66 63.72
N GLN A 649 18.48 -2.28 62.47
CA GLN A 649 18.81 -0.97 61.90
C GLN A 649 17.62 -0.36 61.18
#